data_AF-A0A154QDC1-F1
#
_entry.id   AF-A0A154QDC1-F1
#
_cell.length_a   1.000
_cell.length_b   1.000
_cell.length_c   1.000
_cell.angle_alpha   90.00
_cell.angle_beta   90.00
_cell.angle_gamma   90.00
#
_symmetry.space_group_name_H-M   'P 1'
#
loop_
_entity.id
_entity.type
_entity.pdbx_description
1 polymer ?
#
loop_
_entity_poly.entity_id
_entity_poly.type
_entity_poly.pdbx_seq_one_letter_code
_entity_poly.pdbx_strand_id
1 'polypeptide(L)'
;MSAPPSFPITPLLPEIRASLAATPRLVLEAPPGAGKTTQVPLALLDAPWLAGQKIVMLEPRRIAARAAAQFMAQQLGEAVGQAVGYRIRFESKVSAATRIEVVTEGILTRLIQHDPELTGIGAIMFDEFHERHLAGDLGAALALEVQATLRPQLRLVVMSATLDGERIATWLDAPRLSSPGRSFPVRVEYPPARAQEAVEHQLARVARQALEENDGDVLAFLPGRREIARAQAVLEEAVARDAALAHPYRSGVSGGVGDLPVADRATGNARAQARAGGCLARNEPSNGAGGEGTGGAGHRASPAPSSAPAGAPSHPQGDSLAVAGGRREGTRIDIVPLHGELSLAEQQAALAPAEPGTRRIVLATNVAESSVTLPGIRAVVDSGLAREPRFDPNSGFTRLETVAISQASADQRAGRAGRVAAGTAYRLWPQSRRLDPARSAEIAQAELSGLALELAAWGSDELRWPDPPPPGALAQARELLTNLAALDTDGRITALGRRMLELGATPRLGAAALRAPPELRALIADLLALMEARSPLRGTQARSDDFRVRVAALHAWRDRRGSSVRGEADSGALAAIEQASKGWRRRLDLRSAASGTPDSHAVGDLLLHAFPDRIARRDEANPLRYTLANGRGARLHEHTALLGEPWLVVLDLRLEARDSLVFAAAPFDPRALERDFPLRFTRERTLRWNDERGAAEAFEERRFGAIVLERRSVPVKPADALPALLAAVRARGLDALPWSEHARRLRARMQALRAWMPELGLPDVSDAALLASLEDWLAPYLDGRHRLDALAAEELTQALVSRLDHAQRHTLDMQAPESLQVPSGQQRRLEYSEGQSPVLAVKLQELFGLADTPCVGGGRVAVTLHLLSPAGRPIQVTQDLKGFWQRTYPEVKKELKGRYPRHPWPDDPWTATPTHRAKPRGRH
;
A
#
# COMPACT_ATOMS: atom_id res chain seq x y z
N MET A 1 41.45 -34.63 -10.14
CA MET A 1 40.07 -34.18 -9.80
C MET A 1 40.19 -33.23 -8.62
N SER A 2 39.47 -32.11 -8.61
CA SER A 2 39.33 -31.29 -7.40
C SER A 2 38.45 -32.01 -6.37
N ALA A 3 38.68 -31.78 -5.08
CA ALA A 3 37.77 -32.22 -4.04
C ALA A 3 36.38 -31.58 -4.26
N PRO A 4 35.27 -32.27 -3.92
CA PRO A 4 33.94 -31.68 -4.01
C PRO A 4 33.86 -30.43 -3.12
N PRO A 5 33.15 -29.37 -3.56
CA PRO A 5 33.05 -28.14 -2.79
C PRO A 5 32.31 -28.40 -1.47
N SER A 6 33.05 -28.39 -0.36
CA SER A 6 32.45 -28.42 0.98
C SER A 6 31.49 -27.23 1.13
N PHE A 7 30.23 -27.48 1.50
CA PHE A 7 29.25 -26.42 1.77
C PHE A 7 29.16 -26.13 3.27
N PRO A 8 28.80 -24.90 3.68
CA PRO A 8 28.57 -24.57 5.10
C PRO A 8 27.56 -25.48 5.81
N ILE A 9 26.51 -25.94 5.09
CA ILE A 9 25.49 -26.84 5.64
C ILE A 9 25.94 -28.31 5.74
N THR A 10 27.04 -28.72 5.10
CA THR A 10 27.44 -30.15 5.04
C THR A 10 27.53 -30.82 6.43
N PRO A 11 28.06 -30.19 7.49
CA PRO A 11 28.08 -30.78 8.84
C PRO A 11 26.69 -30.95 9.48
N LEU A 12 25.68 -30.18 9.05
CA LEU A 12 24.32 -30.17 9.61
C LEU A 12 23.40 -31.21 8.95
N LEU A 13 23.78 -31.75 7.77
CA LEU A 13 22.97 -32.74 7.04
C LEU A 13 22.62 -34.02 7.84
N PRO A 14 23.50 -34.58 8.71
CA PRO A 14 23.13 -35.70 9.57
C PRO A 14 22.05 -35.34 10.60
N GLU A 15 22.10 -34.13 11.17
CA GLU A 15 21.14 -33.64 12.15
C GLU A 15 19.78 -33.35 11.51
N ILE A 16 19.78 -32.78 10.29
CA ILE A 16 18.58 -32.60 9.45
C ILE A 16 17.91 -33.96 9.15
N ARG A 17 18.71 -35.00 8.83
CA ARG A 17 18.20 -36.36 8.61
C ARG A 17 17.62 -36.97 9.89
N ALA A 18 18.27 -36.78 11.04
CA ALA A 18 17.78 -37.27 12.33
C ALA A 18 16.48 -36.57 12.76
N SER A 19 16.43 -35.24 12.64
CA SER A 19 15.24 -34.43 12.94
C SER A 19 14.04 -34.84 12.09
N LEU A 20 14.19 -35.02 10.77
CA LEU A 20 13.07 -35.43 9.90
C LEU A 20 12.69 -36.92 10.01
N ALA A 21 13.56 -37.74 10.61
CA ALA A 21 13.20 -39.09 11.03
C ALA A 21 12.33 -39.07 12.30
N ALA A 22 12.69 -38.26 13.30
CA ALA A 22 11.99 -38.16 14.58
C ALA A 22 10.69 -37.33 14.52
N THR A 23 10.66 -36.25 13.75
CA THR A 23 9.54 -35.30 13.65
C THR A 23 9.15 -35.03 12.19
N PRO A 24 7.86 -34.84 11.87
CA PRO A 24 7.40 -34.64 10.49
C PRO A 24 7.56 -33.19 9.99
N ARG A 25 8.16 -32.29 10.78
CA ARG A 25 8.38 -30.88 10.42
C ARG A 25 9.79 -30.42 10.79
N LEU A 26 10.31 -29.42 10.09
CA LEU A 26 11.60 -28.77 10.38
C LEU A 26 11.60 -27.33 9.87
N VAL A 27 12.09 -26.39 10.69
CA VAL A 27 12.57 -25.08 10.22
C VAL A 27 14.09 -25.14 10.10
N LEU A 28 14.60 -24.75 8.93
CA LEU A 28 16.01 -24.67 8.62
C LEU A 28 16.39 -23.22 8.32
N GLU A 29 17.19 -22.62 9.18
CA GLU A 29 17.71 -21.27 9.01
C GLU A 29 19.13 -21.34 8.45
N ALA A 30 19.36 -20.82 7.24
CA ALA A 30 20.66 -20.86 6.59
C ALA A 30 20.78 -19.72 5.56
N PRO A 31 21.83 -18.89 5.61
CA PRO A 31 21.97 -17.75 4.70
C PRO A 31 22.22 -18.20 3.25
N PRO A 32 21.96 -17.33 2.24
CA PRO A 32 22.03 -17.72 0.84
C PRO A 32 23.46 -18.10 0.45
N GLY A 33 23.63 -19.28 -0.16
CA GLY A 33 24.94 -19.87 -0.45
C GLY A 33 25.45 -20.86 0.62
N ALA A 34 24.78 -21.02 1.76
CA ALA A 34 25.10 -22.06 2.73
C ALA A 34 24.85 -23.49 2.21
N GLY A 35 24.00 -23.65 1.19
CA GLY A 35 23.74 -24.91 0.49
C GLY A 35 22.34 -25.49 0.69
N LYS A 36 21.45 -24.86 1.47
CA LYS A 36 20.10 -25.39 1.81
C LYS A 36 19.34 -25.93 0.59
N THR A 37 19.16 -25.08 -0.42
CA THR A 37 18.50 -25.32 -1.71
C THR A 37 19.05 -26.49 -2.52
N THR A 38 20.35 -26.79 -2.39
CA THR A 38 21.07 -27.68 -3.33
C THR A 38 21.73 -28.89 -2.67
N GLN A 39 21.75 -28.96 -1.34
CA GLN A 39 22.29 -30.07 -0.55
C GLN A 39 21.21 -30.83 0.21
N VAL A 40 20.21 -30.14 0.77
CA VAL A 40 19.19 -30.77 1.62
C VAL A 40 18.27 -31.71 0.83
N PRO A 41 17.75 -31.37 -0.37
CA PRO A 41 16.95 -32.31 -1.16
C PRO A 41 17.73 -33.60 -1.48
N LEU A 42 19.00 -33.47 -1.87
CA LEU A 42 19.88 -34.60 -2.20
C LEU A 42 20.13 -35.49 -0.98
N ALA A 43 20.43 -34.90 0.18
CA ALA A 43 20.71 -35.63 1.42
C ALA A 43 19.52 -36.42 2.00
N LEU A 44 18.30 -36.18 1.49
CA LEU A 44 17.08 -36.86 1.91
C LEU A 44 16.56 -37.90 0.89
N LEU A 45 17.15 -38.02 -0.30
CA LEU A 45 16.72 -38.98 -1.34
C LEU A 45 16.63 -40.44 -0.85
N ASP A 46 17.58 -40.80 0.03
CA ASP A 46 17.75 -42.12 0.65
C ASP A 46 17.34 -42.12 2.14
N ALA A 47 16.45 -41.21 2.55
CA ALA A 47 15.86 -41.25 3.88
C ALA A 47 14.83 -42.41 3.96
N PRO A 48 14.90 -43.32 4.96
CA PRO A 48 13.97 -44.46 5.02
C PRO A 48 12.50 -44.07 5.07
N TRP A 49 12.17 -42.97 5.74
CA TRP A 49 10.79 -42.44 5.81
C TRP A 49 10.27 -41.90 4.46
N LEU A 50 11.16 -41.59 3.50
CA LEU A 50 10.76 -41.14 2.17
C LEU A 50 10.30 -42.32 1.28
N ALA A 51 10.70 -43.56 1.59
CA ALA A 51 10.18 -44.79 0.97
C ALA A 51 10.10 -44.78 -0.58
N GLY A 52 11.07 -44.14 -1.25
CA GLY A 52 11.09 -43.99 -2.70
C GLY A 52 10.13 -42.92 -3.27
N GLN A 53 9.33 -42.25 -2.43
CA GLN A 53 8.47 -41.13 -2.82
C GLN A 53 9.29 -39.91 -3.28
N LYS A 54 8.59 -38.94 -3.87
CA LYS A 54 9.14 -37.65 -4.32
C LYS A 54 9.34 -36.65 -3.17
N ILE A 55 10.30 -35.77 -3.37
CA ILE A 55 10.44 -34.47 -2.69
C ILE A 55 9.98 -33.40 -3.68
N VAL A 56 9.04 -32.54 -3.27
CA VAL A 56 8.69 -31.33 -4.01
C VAL A 56 9.32 -30.12 -3.32
N MET A 57 10.05 -29.29 -4.06
CA MET A 57 10.68 -28.08 -3.50
C MET A 57 10.11 -26.84 -4.17
N LEU A 58 9.39 -26.02 -3.40
CA LEU A 58 8.99 -24.68 -3.81
C LEU A 58 10.21 -23.75 -3.77
N GLU A 59 10.44 -23.08 -4.90
CA GLU A 59 11.36 -21.95 -5.04
C GLU A 59 10.59 -20.83 -5.74
N PRO A 60 10.39 -19.64 -5.11
CA PRO A 60 9.52 -18.61 -5.67
C PRO A 60 9.92 -18.14 -7.07
N ARG A 61 11.23 -18.12 -7.38
CA ARG A 61 11.76 -17.46 -8.58
C ARG A 61 12.05 -18.47 -9.68
N ARG A 62 11.33 -18.36 -10.81
CA ARG A 62 11.50 -19.22 -12.02
C ARG A 62 12.97 -19.48 -12.42
N ILE A 63 13.83 -18.46 -12.34
CA ILE A 63 15.26 -18.56 -12.66
C ILE A 63 16.00 -19.42 -11.64
N ALA A 64 15.76 -19.20 -10.35
CA ALA A 64 16.37 -19.98 -9.28
C ALA A 64 15.83 -21.42 -9.25
N ALA A 65 14.54 -21.65 -9.49
CA ALA A 65 13.97 -23.00 -9.58
C ALA A 65 14.68 -23.84 -10.66
N ARG A 66 14.87 -23.25 -11.85
CA ARG A 66 15.64 -23.87 -12.93
C ARG A 66 17.13 -24.01 -12.57
N ALA A 67 17.77 -22.99 -11.98
CA ALA A 67 19.18 -23.04 -11.63
C ALA A 67 19.49 -24.08 -10.53
N ALA A 68 18.64 -24.19 -9.51
CA ALA A 68 18.73 -25.19 -8.44
C ALA A 68 18.59 -26.61 -9.00
N ALA A 69 17.60 -26.85 -9.87
CA ALA A 69 17.44 -28.14 -10.53
C ALA A 69 18.64 -28.48 -11.44
N GLN A 70 19.17 -27.51 -12.19
CA GLN A 70 20.41 -27.68 -12.99
C GLN A 70 21.62 -28.02 -12.11
N PHE A 71 21.82 -27.31 -11.00
CA PHE A 71 22.95 -27.51 -10.09
C PHE A 71 22.87 -28.85 -9.33
N MET A 72 21.67 -29.25 -8.90
CA MET A 72 21.45 -30.55 -8.26
C MET A 72 21.65 -31.72 -9.23
N ALA A 73 21.13 -31.66 -10.45
CA ALA A 73 21.38 -32.69 -11.47
C ALA A 73 22.88 -32.80 -11.81
N GLN A 74 23.57 -31.66 -11.96
CA GLN A 74 25.02 -31.65 -12.24
C GLN A 74 25.85 -32.32 -11.13
N GLN A 75 25.46 -32.19 -9.85
CA GLN A 75 26.13 -32.87 -8.73
C GLN A 75 25.95 -34.39 -8.76
N LEU A 76 24.86 -34.90 -9.34
CA LEU A 76 24.62 -36.33 -9.56
C LEU A 76 25.29 -36.86 -10.85
N GLY A 77 25.83 -35.96 -11.69
CA GLY A 77 26.29 -36.31 -13.04
C GLY A 77 25.16 -36.51 -14.06
N GLU A 78 23.94 -36.08 -13.72
CA GLU A 78 22.71 -36.33 -14.48
C GLU A 78 22.26 -35.14 -15.36
N ALA A 79 21.38 -35.43 -16.31
CA ALA A 79 20.64 -34.43 -17.07
C ALA A 79 19.31 -34.05 -16.38
N VAL A 80 18.99 -32.76 -16.34
CA VAL A 80 17.73 -32.28 -15.74
C VAL A 80 16.51 -32.89 -16.43
N GLY A 81 15.65 -33.53 -15.64
CA GLY A 81 14.54 -34.38 -16.09
C GLY A 81 14.74 -35.85 -15.73
N GLN A 82 15.95 -36.27 -15.31
CA GLN A 82 16.22 -37.55 -14.66
C GLN A 82 15.79 -37.49 -13.18
N ALA A 83 16.64 -37.83 -12.19
CA ALA A 83 16.28 -37.83 -10.77
C ALA A 83 15.89 -36.44 -10.24
N VAL A 84 16.43 -35.37 -10.84
CA VAL A 84 16.09 -33.97 -10.52
C VAL A 84 15.46 -33.29 -11.74
N GLY A 85 14.31 -32.65 -11.53
CA GLY A 85 13.56 -31.93 -12.56
C GLY A 85 12.90 -30.65 -12.04
N TYR A 86 12.20 -29.92 -12.92
CA TYR A 86 11.44 -28.73 -12.53
C TYR A 86 10.14 -28.50 -13.33
N ARG A 87 9.21 -27.75 -12.73
CA ARG A 87 7.93 -27.34 -13.34
C ARG A 87 7.60 -25.88 -12.99
N ILE A 88 7.57 -25.02 -14.01
CA ILE A 88 7.33 -23.58 -13.89
C ILE A 88 6.28 -23.09 -14.89
N ARG A 89 5.77 -21.87 -14.74
CA ARG A 89 4.76 -21.31 -15.67
C ARG A 89 5.30 -21.30 -17.12
N PHE A 90 4.69 -22.12 -17.97
CA PHE A 90 4.99 -22.40 -19.38
C PHE A 90 6.24 -23.26 -19.72
N GLU A 91 6.97 -23.84 -18.76
CA GLU A 91 8.11 -24.75 -19.02
C GLU A 91 8.17 -25.88 -17.98
N SER A 92 8.48 -27.11 -18.41
CA SER A 92 8.65 -28.25 -17.50
C SER A 92 9.70 -29.25 -18.04
N LYS A 93 10.52 -29.80 -17.14
CA LYS A 93 11.51 -30.85 -17.41
C LYS A 93 11.49 -31.86 -16.26
N VAL A 94 10.65 -32.88 -16.38
CA VAL A 94 10.43 -33.96 -15.42
C VAL A 94 10.14 -35.26 -16.18
N SER A 95 10.39 -36.40 -15.55
CA SER A 95 10.04 -37.73 -16.08
C SER A 95 9.52 -38.65 -14.98
N ALA A 96 9.23 -39.91 -15.32
CA ALA A 96 8.91 -40.94 -14.35
C ALA A 96 10.06 -41.25 -13.36
N ALA A 97 11.31 -40.90 -13.72
CA ALA A 97 12.48 -41.07 -12.85
C ALA A 97 12.67 -39.92 -11.84
N THR A 98 11.92 -38.82 -11.96
CA THR A 98 12.15 -37.61 -11.16
C THR A 98 11.73 -37.80 -9.70
N ARG A 99 12.71 -37.79 -8.79
CA ARG A 99 12.57 -37.88 -7.33
C ARG A 99 12.54 -36.50 -6.65
N ILE A 100 13.23 -35.50 -7.19
CA ILE A 100 13.16 -34.09 -6.74
C ILE A 100 12.53 -33.26 -7.84
N GLU A 101 11.35 -32.69 -7.57
CA GLU A 101 10.63 -31.82 -8.51
C GLU A 101 10.61 -30.38 -7.96
N VAL A 102 11.40 -29.49 -8.57
CA VAL A 102 11.48 -28.08 -8.16
C VAL A 102 10.36 -27.28 -8.84
N VAL A 103 9.52 -26.62 -8.06
CA VAL A 103 8.29 -25.96 -8.52
C VAL A 103 8.24 -24.49 -8.12
N THR A 104 7.59 -23.66 -8.93
CA THR A 104 7.17 -22.32 -8.49
C THR A 104 5.84 -22.37 -7.75
N GLU A 105 5.57 -21.37 -6.91
CA GLU A 105 4.47 -21.33 -5.94
C GLU A 105 3.10 -21.75 -6.50
N GLY A 106 2.58 -21.05 -7.52
CA GLY A 106 1.30 -21.37 -8.19
C GLY A 106 1.30 -22.67 -9.03
N ILE A 107 2.35 -23.48 -8.94
CA ILE A 107 2.37 -24.88 -9.38
C ILE A 107 2.19 -25.81 -8.16
N LEU A 108 2.79 -25.49 -7.01
CA LEU A 108 2.56 -26.24 -5.76
C LEU A 108 1.10 -26.15 -5.31
N THR A 109 0.51 -24.94 -5.27
CA THR A 109 -0.88 -24.74 -4.84
C THR A 109 -1.85 -25.65 -5.61
N ARG A 110 -1.72 -25.66 -6.96
CA ARG A 110 -2.54 -26.51 -7.84
C ARG A 110 -2.26 -27.99 -7.68
N LEU A 111 -1.04 -28.37 -7.31
CA LEU A 111 -0.71 -29.77 -7.02
C LEU A 111 -1.47 -30.23 -5.78
N ILE A 112 -1.40 -29.46 -4.68
CA ILE A 112 -2.11 -29.78 -3.42
C ILE A 112 -3.64 -29.77 -3.62
N GLN A 113 -4.19 -28.83 -4.39
CA GLN A 113 -5.63 -28.77 -4.64
C GLN A 113 -6.16 -29.89 -5.56
N HIS A 114 -5.36 -30.35 -6.54
CA HIS A 114 -5.76 -31.44 -7.43
C HIS A 114 -5.59 -32.82 -6.76
N ASP A 115 -4.59 -32.97 -5.90
CA ASP A 115 -4.30 -34.21 -5.18
C ASP A 115 -4.02 -33.92 -3.69
N PRO A 116 -5.08 -33.79 -2.87
CA PRO A 116 -4.96 -33.59 -1.42
C PRO A 116 -4.32 -34.78 -0.69
N GLU A 117 -4.29 -35.98 -1.29
CA GLU A 117 -3.56 -37.13 -0.75
C GLU A 117 -2.04 -37.02 -1.01
N LEU A 118 -1.61 -36.13 -1.91
CA LEU A 118 -0.21 -35.94 -2.31
C LEU A 118 0.44 -37.28 -2.69
N THR A 119 -0.20 -37.96 -3.63
CA THR A 119 0.08 -39.33 -4.03
C THR A 119 1.51 -39.44 -4.58
N GLY A 120 2.31 -40.31 -3.95
CA GLY A 120 3.72 -40.49 -4.33
C GLY A 120 4.66 -39.37 -3.88
N ILE A 121 4.22 -38.41 -3.07
CA ILE A 121 5.06 -37.35 -2.46
C ILE A 121 5.21 -37.64 -0.96
N GLY A 122 6.46 -37.68 -0.49
CA GLY A 122 6.79 -37.90 0.93
C GLY A 122 7.31 -36.66 1.65
N ALA A 123 7.73 -35.62 0.91
CA ALA A 123 8.12 -34.33 1.49
C ALA A 123 7.78 -33.14 0.59
N ILE A 124 7.40 -32.02 1.23
CA ILE A 124 7.36 -30.69 0.62
C ILE A 124 8.38 -29.79 1.34
N MET A 125 9.15 -29.04 0.56
CA MET A 125 10.10 -28.05 1.02
C MET A 125 9.72 -26.66 0.53
N PHE A 126 9.76 -25.65 1.39
CA PHE A 126 9.50 -24.25 1.09
C PHE A 126 10.81 -23.46 1.18
N ASP A 127 11.44 -23.16 0.05
CA ASP A 127 12.66 -22.35 0.05
C ASP A 127 12.39 -20.84 -0.01
N GLU A 128 13.35 -20.07 0.50
CA GLU A 128 13.34 -18.61 0.57
C GLU A 128 12.05 -18.05 1.23
N PHE A 129 11.45 -18.80 2.16
CA PHE A 129 10.11 -18.52 2.73
C PHE A 129 10.00 -17.13 3.39
N HIS A 130 11.11 -16.56 3.82
CA HIS A 130 11.22 -15.19 4.33
C HIS A 130 10.88 -14.09 3.30
N GLU A 131 10.76 -14.39 2.00
CA GLU A 131 10.20 -13.43 1.04
C GLU A 131 8.69 -13.19 1.26
N ARG A 132 7.98 -14.13 1.92
CA ARG A 132 6.56 -14.04 2.34
C ARG A 132 5.60 -13.65 1.21
N HIS A 133 5.72 -14.33 0.07
CA HIS A 133 4.76 -14.26 -1.04
C HIS A 133 3.48 -15.03 -0.71
N LEU A 134 2.35 -14.54 -1.23
CA LEU A 134 1.00 -15.03 -0.91
C LEU A 134 0.80 -16.50 -1.29
N ALA A 135 1.33 -16.93 -2.43
CA ALA A 135 1.19 -18.32 -2.90
C ALA A 135 2.11 -19.30 -2.14
N GLY A 136 3.24 -18.83 -1.60
CA GLY A 136 4.08 -19.59 -0.68
C GLY A 136 3.41 -19.82 0.67
N ASP A 137 2.87 -18.75 1.28
CA ASP A 137 2.11 -18.82 2.54
C ASP A 137 0.89 -19.74 2.42
N LEU A 138 0.08 -19.59 1.36
CA LEU A 138 -1.07 -20.47 1.07
C LEU A 138 -0.64 -21.93 0.85
N GLY A 139 0.42 -22.17 0.08
CA GLY A 139 0.93 -23.51 -0.17
C GLY A 139 1.38 -24.22 1.12
N ALA A 140 1.94 -23.49 2.08
CA ALA A 140 2.35 -24.04 3.36
C ALA A 140 1.18 -24.25 4.33
N ALA A 141 0.19 -23.35 4.34
CA ALA A 141 -1.04 -23.50 5.10
C ALA A 141 -1.86 -24.73 4.64
N LEU A 142 -2.01 -24.93 3.32
CA LEU A 142 -2.64 -26.12 2.73
C LEU A 142 -1.85 -27.40 3.03
N ALA A 143 -0.52 -27.37 2.96
CA ALA A 143 0.31 -28.54 3.25
C ALA A 143 0.27 -28.95 4.74
N LEU A 144 0.14 -27.99 5.66
CA LEU A 144 -0.12 -28.24 7.08
C LEU A 144 -1.49 -28.88 7.30
N GLU A 145 -2.53 -28.39 6.63
CA GLU A 145 -3.89 -28.93 6.72
C GLU A 145 -3.94 -30.39 6.23
N VAL A 146 -3.36 -30.67 5.06
CA VAL A 146 -3.20 -32.04 4.52
C VAL A 146 -2.41 -32.93 5.48
N GLN A 147 -1.32 -32.43 6.09
CA GLN A 147 -0.56 -33.20 7.06
C GLN A 147 -1.37 -33.52 8.32
N ALA A 148 -2.18 -32.58 8.82
CA ALA A 148 -2.99 -32.76 10.02
C ALA A 148 -4.18 -33.72 9.81
N THR A 149 -4.77 -33.73 8.61
CA THR A 149 -6.04 -34.43 8.33
C THR A 149 -5.88 -35.75 7.56
N LEU A 150 -4.98 -35.81 6.57
CA LEU A 150 -4.88 -36.93 5.61
C LEU A 150 -3.52 -37.63 5.64
N ARG A 151 -2.42 -36.88 5.81
CA ARG A 151 -1.05 -37.34 5.57
C ARG A 151 -0.08 -37.01 6.72
N PRO A 152 -0.30 -37.52 7.95
CA PRO A 152 0.57 -37.23 9.10
C PRO A 152 2.02 -37.71 8.95
N GLN A 153 2.31 -38.57 7.96
CA GLN A 153 3.66 -39.01 7.61
C GLN A 153 4.38 -38.10 6.60
N LEU A 154 3.71 -37.13 5.98
CA LEU A 154 4.30 -36.14 5.08
C LEU A 154 5.33 -35.29 5.83
N ARG A 155 6.52 -35.09 5.26
CA ARG A 155 7.54 -34.18 5.82
C ARG A 155 7.39 -32.77 5.28
N LEU A 156 7.37 -31.77 6.15
CA LEU A 156 7.33 -30.35 5.79
C LEU A 156 8.61 -29.65 6.25
N VAL A 157 9.36 -29.06 5.31
CA VAL A 157 10.59 -28.31 5.62
C VAL A 157 10.42 -26.85 5.19
N VAL A 158 10.60 -25.92 6.10
CA VAL A 158 10.62 -24.47 5.79
C VAL A 158 12.06 -23.98 5.87
N MET A 159 12.58 -23.44 4.77
CA MET A 159 13.96 -22.95 4.66
C MET A 159 13.97 -21.42 4.60
N SER A 160 14.65 -20.79 5.56
CA SER A 160 14.75 -19.33 5.71
C SER A 160 16.20 -18.85 5.66
N ALA A 161 16.39 -17.58 5.31
CA ALA A 161 17.68 -16.88 5.32
C ALA A 161 17.74 -15.76 6.39
N THR A 162 16.69 -15.61 7.21
CA THR A 162 16.52 -14.49 8.16
C THR A 162 16.18 -14.97 9.57
N LEU A 163 16.46 -14.11 10.55
CA LEU A 163 16.31 -14.34 12.00
C LEU A 163 14.86 -14.53 12.50
N ASP A 164 13.85 -14.44 11.63
CA ASP A 164 12.43 -14.68 11.95
C ASP A 164 12.10 -16.18 12.15
N GLY A 165 13.13 -17.04 12.18
CA GLY A 165 13.02 -18.49 12.33
C GLY A 165 12.30 -18.95 13.59
N GLU A 166 12.25 -18.15 14.66
CA GLU A 166 11.53 -18.48 15.90
C GLU A 166 10.02 -18.31 15.75
N ARG A 167 9.57 -17.23 15.07
CA ARG A 167 8.15 -17.04 14.72
C ARG A 167 7.69 -18.13 13.76
N ILE A 168 8.52 -18.45 12.77
CA ILE A 168 8.25 -19.53 11.80
C ILE A 168 8.22 -20.90 12.50
N ALA A 169 9.13 -21.20 13.42
CA ALA A 169 9.13 -22.48 14.16
C ALA A 169 7.93 -22.62 15.11
N THR A 170 7.51 -21.52 15.75
CA THR A 170 6.31 -21.47 16.60
C THR A 170 5.04 -21.67 15.77
N TRP A 171 4.94 -21.00 14.60
CA TRP A 171 3.82 -21.18 13.68
C TRP A 171 3.80 -22.58 13.04
N LEU A 172 4.96 -23.14 12.67
CA LEU A 172 5.03 -24.48 12.07
C LEU A 172 4.80 -25.58 13.12
N ASP A 173 5.08 -25.31 14.40
CA ASP A 173 5.24 -26.31 15.47
C ASP A 173 6.28 -27.37 15.05
N ALA A 174 7.55 -26.94 15.08
CA ALA A 174 8.68 -27.68 14.54
C ALA A 174 10.01 -27.31 15.23
N PRO A 175 11.01 -28.22 15.27
CA PRO A 175 12.38 -27.87 15.64
C PRO A 175 12.98 -26.86 14.65
N ARG A 176 13.88 -26.00 15.15
CA ARG A 176 14.68 -25.04 14.37
C ARG A 176 16.15 -25.48 14.39
N LEU A 177 16.71 -25.76 13.22
CA LEU A 177 18.15 -25.97 13.02
C LEU A 177 18.74 -24.77 12.28
N SER A 178 19.94 -24.34 12.67
CA SER A 178 20.62 -23.19 12.05
C SER A 178 21.98 -23.58 11.49
N SER A 179 22.22 -23.26 10.22
CA SER A 179 23.53 -23.41 9.57
C SER A 179 24.25 -22.06 9.57
N PRO A 180 25.48 -21.96 10.10
CA PRO A 180 26.32 -20.80 9.85
C PRO A 180 26.58 -20.66 8.34
N GLY A 181 26.77 -19.42 7.88
CA GLY A 181 27.13 -19.12 6.50
C GLY A 181 28.63 -19.08 6.27
N ARG A 182 29.06 -19.26 5.02
CA ARG A 182 30.31 -18.66 4.54
C ARG A 182 30.04 -17.22 4.12
N SER A 183 30.03 -16.34 5.11
CA SER A 183 30.02 -14.89 4.93
C SER A 183 31.39 -14.34 5.30
N PHE A 184 32.14 -13.85 4.32
CA PHE A 184 33.30 -13.01 4.61
C PHE A 184 32.84 -11.64 5.15
N PRO A 185 33.68 -10.92 5.91
CA PRO A 185 33.33 -9.59 6.41
C PRO A 185 32.92 -8.63 5.30
N VAL A 186 31.81 -7.90 5.53
CA VAL A 186 31.35 -6.82 4.65
C VAL A 186 31.46 -5.50 5.41
N ARG A 187 32.29 -4.57 4.92
CA ARG A 187 32.36 -3.20 5.43
C ARG A 187 31.11 -2.45 4.98
N VAL A 188 30.39 -1.79 5.88
CA VAL A 188 29.18 -1.02 5.54
C VAL A 188 29.51 0.47 5.61
N GLU A 189 29.19 1.20 4.54
CA GLU A 189 29.44 2.63 4.40
C GLU A 189 28.19 3.40 4.00
N TYR A 190 28.15 4.68 4.34
CA TYR A 190 27.01 5.57 4.10
C TYR A 190 27.46 6.85 3.37
N PRO A 191 27.93 6.76 2.10
CA PRO A 191 28.47 7.91 1.38
C PRO A 191 27.39 8.97 1.12
N PRO A 192 27.54 10.20 1.64
CA PRO A 192 26.50 11.22 1.56
C PRO A 192 26.21 11.63 0.11
N ALA A 193 24.95 11.99 -0.15
CA ALA A 193 24.55 12.70 -1.35
C ALA A 193 25.06 14.15 -1.29
N ARG A 194 25.54 14.68 -2.40
CA ARG A 194 25.86 16.10 -2.55
C ARG A 194 24.56 16.91 -2.66
N ALA A 195 24.63 18.23 -2.42
CA ALA A 195 23.49 19.10 -2.60
C ALA A 195 22.92 18.98 -4.03
N GLN A 196 21.61 18.74 -4.15
CA GLN A 196 20.89 18.54 -5.41
C GLN A 196 21.36 17.34 -6.28
N GLU A 197 22.16 16.41 -5.74
CA GLU A 197 22.60 15.21 -6.45
C GLU A 197 21.45 14.18 -6.56
N ALA A 198 21.03 13.86 -7.78
CA ALA A 198 20.05 12.80 -8.04
C ALA A 198 20.64 11.42 -7.70
N VAL A 199 19.78 10.49 -7.26
CA VAL A 199 20.22 9.16 -6.79
C VAL A 199 21.02 8.38 -7.84
N GLU A 200 20.71 8.54 -9.13
CA GLU A 200 21.49 7.91 -10.22
C GLU A 200 22.91 8.48 -10.36
N HIS A 201 23.12 9.77 -10.06
CA HIS A 201 24.44 10.41 -10.08
C HIS A 201 25.25 10.03 -8.84
N GLN A 202 24.61 10.00 -7.66
CA GLN A 202 25.21 9.49 -6.43
C GLN A 202 25.64 8.02 -6.62
N LEU A 203 24.77 7.18 -7.19
CA LEU A 203 25.06 5.78 -7.51
C LEU A 203 26.21 5.66 -8.50
N ALA A 204 26.19 6.40 -9.62
CA ALA A 204 27.26 6.33 -10.61
C ALA A 204 28.63 6.71 -10.01
N ARG A 205 28.67 7.76 -9.18
CA ARG A 205 29.85 8.19 -8.42
C ARG A 205 30.34 7.12 -7.45
N VAL A 206 29.44 6.54 -6.65
CA VAL A 206 29.78 5.54 -5.64
C VAL A 206 30.14 4.18 -6.27
N ALA A 207 29.54 3.80 -7.40
CA ALA A 207 29.92 2.61 -8.16
C ALA A 207 31.32 2.74 -8.77
N ARG A 208 31.71 3.94 -9.23
CA ARG A 208 33.10 4.22 -9.65
C ARG A 208 34.09 4.14 -8.48
N GLN A 209 33.76 4.77 -7.35
CA GLN A 209 34.55 4.65 -6.12
C GLN A 209 34.73 3.18 -5.70
N ALA A 210 33.65 2.39 -5.75
CA ALA A 210 33.67 0.96 -5.46
C ALA A 210 34.53 0.15 -6.46
N LEU A 211 34.60 0.56 -7.74
CA LEU A 211 35.52 -0.02 -8.71
C LEU A 211 36.99 0.35 -8.43
N GLU A 212 37.27 1.55 -7.95
CA GLU A 212 38.62 2.01 -7.59
C GLU A 212 39.14 1.36 -6.29
N GLU A 213 38.25 1.11 -5.31
CA GLU A 213 38.60 0.51 -4.00
C GLU A 213 38.70 -1.02 -3.97
N ASN A 214 38.22 -1.74 -5.00
CA ASN A 214 38.11 -3.20 -4.98
C ASN A 214 38.54 -3.81 -6.33
N ASP A 215 39.00 -5.07 -6.36
CA ASP A 215 39.38 -5.76 -7.61
C ASP A 215 38.20 -6.38 -8.40
N GLY A 216 37.02 -6.55 -7.79
CA GLY A 216 35.92 -7.35 -8.33
C GLY A 216 34.79 -6.57 -9.03
N ASP A 217 33.68 -7.25 -9.29
CA ASP A 217 32.47 -6.66 -9.84
C ASP A 217 31.68 -5.87 -8.79
N VAL A 218 30.90 -4.88 -9.26
CA VAL A 218 29.97 -4.08 -8.46
C VAL A 218 28.53 -4.51 -8.75
N LEU A 219 27.72 -4.69 -7.70
CA LEU A 219 26.27 -4.94 -7.80
C LEU A 219 25.51 -3.73 -7.24
N ALA A 220 24.81 -2.97 -8.08
CA ALA A 220 24.03 -1.82 -7.65
C ALA A 220 22.52 -2.14 -7.62
N PHE A 221 21.86 -1.90 -6.49
CA PHE A 221 20.43 -2.16 -6.30
C PHE A 221 19.58 -0.90 -6.52
N LEU A 222 18.63 -0.99 -7.45
CA LEU A 222 17.71 0.07 -7.87
C LEU A 222 16.26 -0.43 -7.89
N PRO A 223 15.26 0.46 -7.67
CA PRO A 223 13.87 0.04 -7.53
C PRO A 223 13.20 -0.39 -8.84
N GLY A 224 13.79 -0.15 -10.03
CA GLY A 224 13.16 -0.57 -11.28
C GLY A 224 13.92 -0.25 -12.56
N ARG A 225 13.39 -0.77 -13.68
CA ARG A 225 13.94 -0.61 -15.04
C ARG A 225 14.17 0.85 -15.45
N ARG A 226 13.32 1.79 -15.01
CA ARG A 226 13.46 3.21 -15.38
C ARG A 226 14.69 3.83 -14.70
N GLU A 227 14.89 3.50 -13.45
CA GLU A 227 16.01 3.96 -12.63
C GLU A 227 17.31 3.26 -13.05
N ILE A 228 17.26 1.96 -13.37
CA ILE A 228 18.36 1.21 -14.00
C ILE A 228 18.79 1.88 -15.31
N ALA A 229 17.85 2.18 -16.22
CA ALA A 229 18.19 2.81 -17.50
C ALA A 229 18.77 4.23 -17.35
N ARG A 230 18.32 5.00 -16.35
CA ARG A 230 18.92 6.32 -16.04
C ARG A 230 20.33 6.18 -15.45
N ALA A 231 20.53 5.27 -14.50
CA ALA A 231 21.85 5.00 -13.92
C ALA A 231 22.83 4.44 -14.95
N GLN A 232 22.35 3.58 -15.86
CA GLN A 232 23.12 3.05 -16.98
C GLN A 232 23.64 4.17 -17.88
N ALA A 233 22.76 5.06 -18.37
CA ALA A 233 23.18 6.17 -19.24
C ALA A 233 24.21 7.10 -18.57
N VAL A 234 24.03 7.43 -17.28
CA VAL A 234 24.98 8.25 -16.51
C VAL A 234 26.33 7.53 -16.34
N LEU A 235 26.32 6.21 -16.12
CA LEU A 235 27.53 5.39 -16.01
C LEU A 235 28.25 5.23 -17.36
N GLU A 236 27.52 5.01 -18.46
CA GLU A 236 28.08 4.91 -19.81
C GLU A 236 28.77 6.22 -20.21
N GLU A 237 28.13 7.37 -19.96
CA GLU A 237 28.71 8.71 -20.17
C GLU A 237 29.93 8.96 -19.25
N ALA A 238 29.91 8.45 -18.02
CA ALA A 238 31.03 8.57 -17.09
C ALA A 238 32.24 7.73 -17.51
N VAL A 239 32.04 6.45 -17.85
CA VAL A 239 33.11 5.52 -18.28
C VAL A 239 33.70 5.94 -19.64
N ALA A 240 32.87 6.42 -20.58
CA ALA A 240 33.34 6.94 -21.86
C ALA A 240 34.26 8.17 -21.69
N ARG A 241 33.95 9.06 -20.74
CA ARG A 241 34.83 10.20 -20.38
C ARG A 241 36.15 9.73 -19.78
N ASP A 242 36.12 8.76 -18.85
CA ASP A 242 37.35 8.22 -18.25
C ASP A 242 38.26 7.58 -19.30
N ALA A 243 37.69 6.79 -20.21
CA ALA A 243 38.43 6.13 -21.29
C ALA A 243 39.07 7.12 -22.26
N ALA A 244 38.38 8.23 -22.58
CA ALA A 244 38.92 9.32 -23.39
C ALA A 244 40.06 10.09 -22.69
N LEU A 245 39.90 10.36 -21.38
CA LEU A 245 40.94 10.99 -20.56
C LEU A 245 42.17 10.09 -20.36
N ALA A 246 42.01 8.77 -20.49
CA ALA A 246 43.10 7.80 -20.37
C ALA A 246 43.96 7.63 -21.64
N HIS A 247 43.57 8.21 -22.80
CA HIS A 247 44.33 8.09 -24.05
C HIS A 247 44.76 9.43 -24.71
N PRO A 248 45.48 10.36 -24.03
CA PRO A 248 45.78 11.68 -24.62
C PRO A 248 46.92 11.68 -25.67
N TYR A 249 47.80 10.68 -25.69
CA TYR A 249 49.03 10.70 -26.52
C TYR A 249 49.33 9.36 -27.23
N ARG A 250 49.07 9.32 -28.54
CA ARG A 250 49.76 8.44 -29.52
C ARG A 250 50.05 9.18 -30.83
N SER A 251 50.77 10.30 -30.72
CA SER A 251 51.40 11.00 -31.84
C SER A 251 52.81 11.44 -31.41
N GLY A 252 53.84 10.77 -31.94
CA GLY A 252 55.23 10.91 -31.49
C GLY A 252 56.21 10.45 -32.58
N VAL A 253 56.62 11.40 -33.40
CA VAL A 253 57.35 11.25 -34.67
C VAL A 253 58.70 10.52 -34.59
N SER A 254 58.89 9.56 -35.49
CA SER A 254 60.16 9.30 -36.20
C SER A 254 59.87 8.45 -37.45
N GLY A 255 60.45 8.65 -38.64
CA GLY A 255 61.38 9.70 -39.09
C GLY A 255 62.13 9.21 -40.33
N GLY A 256 61.84 9.73 -41.52
CA GLY A 256 62.43 9.25 -42.79
C GLY A 256 62.18 10.21 -43.95
N VAL A 257 63.15 10.31 -44.87
CA VAL A 257 63.20 11.28 -45.97
C VAL A 257 62.77 10.64 -47.30
N GLY A 258 62.02 11.36 -48.14
CA GLY A 258 61.64 10.95 -49.49
C GLY A 258 60.81 12.01 -50.22
N ASP A 259 61.06 12.19 -51.52
CA ASP A 259 60.65 13.36 -52.31
C ASP A 259 59.17 13.46 -52.74
N LEU A 260 58.82 14.66 -53.23
CA LEU A 260 57.59 15.03 -53.93
C LEU A 260 57.36 14.21 -55.23
N PRO A 261 56.10 14.04 -55.67
CA PRO A 261 55.55 14.98 -56.66
C PRO A 261 54.11 15.45 -56.39
N VAL A 262 53.57 16.25 -57.33
CA VAL A 262 52.35 17.08 -57.23
C VAL A 262 51.29 16.66 -58.28
N ALA A 263 50.02 16.99 -58.04
CA ALA A 263 48.85 16.83 -58.93
C ALA A 263 48.28 15.38 -58.99
N ASP A 264 46.98 15.15 -59.22
CA ASP A 264 46.03 15.95 -60.02
C ASP A 264 44.64 16.21 -59.39
N ARG A 265 43.69 16.70 -60.20
CA ARG A 265 42.49 17.50 -59.87
C ARG A 265 41.16 16.74 -60.03
N ALA A 266 40.07 17.50 -59.82
CA ALA A 266 38.68 17.26 -60.29
C ALA A 266 37.87 16.20 -59.50
N THR A 267 36.56 16.33 -59.27
CA THR A 267 35.53 17.39 -59.47
C THR A 267 34.37 17.09 -58.49
N GLY A 268 33.36 17.93 -58.21
CA GLY A 268 33.00 19.28 -58.66
C GLY A 268 31.47 19.52 -58.52
N ASN A 269 31.06 20.73 -58.12
CA ASN A 269 29.67 21.17 -57.80
C ASN A 269 28.99 20.46 -56.59
N ALA A 270 28.40 21.10 -55.57
CA ALA A 270 27.96 22.48 -55.27
C ALA A 270 26.54 22.90 -55.73
N ARG A 271 25.65 23.12 -54.74
CA ARG A 271 24.69 24.24 -54.55
C ARG A 271 23.81 23.97 -53.31
N ALA A 272 23.16 24.93 -52.64
CA ALA A 272 23.44 26.34 -52.27
C ALA A 272 22.22 26.89 -51.48
N GLN A 273 22.35 28.03 -50.79
CA GLN A 273 21.29 28.79 -50.10
C GLN A 273 20.73 28.10 -48.83
N ALA A 274 20.85 28.59 -47.59
CA ALA A 274 21.22 29.88 -46.99
C ALA A 274 20.15 31.00 -47.03
N ARG A 275 19.72 31.44 -45.83
CA ARG A 275 19.36 32.82 -45.46
C ARG A 275 19.57 33.00 -43.95
N ALA A 276 19.91 34.23 -43.53
CA ALA A 276 20.26 34.60 -42.16
C ALA A 276 19.21 35.54 -41.55
N GLY A 277 19.27 35.77 -40.22
CA GLY A 277 18.29 36.62 -39.53
C GLY A 277 18.70 37.07 -38.12
N GLY A 278 19.53 38.12 -38.04
CA GLY A 278 19.53 39.18 -37.01
C GLY A 278 19.54 38.84 -35.52
N CYS A 279 20.64 39.21 -34.84
CA CYS A 279 20.56 39.63 -33.43
C CYS A 279 19.77 40.96 -33.31
N LEU A 280 19.12 41.18 -32.16
CA LEU A 280 19.21 42.43 -31.40
C LEU A 280 18.58 42.25 -30.00
N ALA A 281 19.18 42.90 -28.98
CA ALA A 281 18.66 42.96 -27.62
C ALA A 281 18.06 44.36 -27.32
N ARG A 282 17.25 44.50 -26.26
CA ARG A 282 16.98 45.78 -25.57
C ARG A 282 16.28 45.61 -24.21
N ASN A 283 16.75 46.39 -23.24
CA ASN A 283 16.01 47.14 -22.21
C ASN A 283 15.23 46.40 -21.08
N GLU A 284 15.89 46.33 -19.92
CA GLU A 284 15.57 47.09 -18.68
C GLU A 284 14.45 48.16 -18.73
N PRO A 285 13.75 48.48 -17.59
CA PRO A 285 14.39 49.20 -16.48
C PRO A 285 13.96 48.76 -15.05
N SER A 286 14.18 49.65 -14.05
CA SER A 286 14.50 49.35 -12.65
C SER A 286 13.58 50.01 -11.59
N ASN A 287 14.03 49.99 -10.31
CA ASN A 287 13.46 50.57 -9.08
C ASN A 287 12.33 49.76 -8.41
N GLY A 288 12.21 49.70 -7.07
CA GLY A 288 13.03 50.20 -5.94
C GLY A 288 12.58 49.48 -4.64
N ALA A 289 13.35 49.29 -3.56
CA ALA A 289 14.15 50.21 -2.72
C ALA A 289 13.51 50.35 -1.31
N GLY A 290 14.32 50.29 -0.23
CA GLY A 290 13.92 50.55 1.17
C GLY A 290 14.12 49.37 2.14
N GLY A 291 14.88 49.54 3.23
CA GLY A 291 15.09 48.50 4.26
C GLY A 291 16.35 48.59 5.14
N GLU A 292 16.63 49.73 5.75
CA GLU A 292 17.63 49.87 6.85
C GLU A 292 17.02 49.35 8.19
N GLY A 293 17.73 48.99 9.27
CA GLY A 293 19.18 48.89 9.55
C GLY A 293 19.45 48.90 11.07
N THR A 294 20.57 48.29 11.55
CA THR A 294 21.13 48.32 12.95
C THR A 294 20.30 47.65 14.08
N GLY A 295 20.83 47.27 15.27
CA GLY A 295 22.25 47.09 15.68
C GLY A 295 22.50 47.00 17.22
N GLY A 296 23.28 45.99 17.68
CA GLY A 296 23.87 45.89 19.04
C GLY A 296 22.99 45.30 20.17
N ALA A 297 23.48 44.96 21.39
CA ALA A 297 24.85 44.67 21.87
C ALA A 297 24.86 44.09 23.33
N GLY A 298 25.93 43.37 23.76
CA GLY A 298 26.23 42.98 25.17
C GLY A 298 26.11 41.46 25.49
N HIS A 299 27.12 40.74 26.04
CA HIS A 299 27.76 40.77 27.38
C HIS A 299 26.96 40.02 28.49
N ARG A 300 27.47 39.16 29.40
CA ARG A 300 28.77 38.52 29.80
C ARG A 300 28.40 37.20 30.55
N ALA A 301 29.07 36.04 30.62
CA ALA A 301 30.48 35.58 30.69
C ALA A 301 30.94 35.09 32.10
N SER A 302 31.08 33.76 32.27
CA SER A 302 32.20 33.04 32.97
C SER A 302 32.38 33.10 34.52
N PRO A 303 33.27 32.28 35.17
CA PRO A 303 33.70 30.87 34.93
C PRO A 303 34.05 30.01 36.20
N ALA A 304 34.62 28.79 35.99
CA ALA A 304 35.69 28.13 36.78
C ALA A 304 35.30 27.36 38.10
N PRO A 305 36.17 26.47 38.68
CA PRO A 305 37.60 26.20 38.37
C PRO A 305 38.12 24.73 38.29
N SER A 306 39.28 24.56 37.60
CA SER A 306 40.43 23.64 37.85
C SER A 306 40.23 22.09 37.92
N SER A 307 41.24 21.22 37.73
CA SER A 307 42.72 21.37 37.71
C SER A 307 43.46 20.46 36.70
N ALA A 308 44.77 20.69 36.53
CA ALA A 308 45.77 19.93 35.74
C ALA A 308 47.08 19.86 36.59
N PRO A 309 48.30 19.47 36.12
CA PRO A 309 48.81 19.00 34.81
C PRO A 309 49.47 17.58 34.95
N ALA A 310 50.47 17.05 34.23
CA ALA A 310 51.40 17.52 33.18
C ALA A 310 52.00 16.32 32.37
N GLY A 311 52.74 16.59 31.28
CA GLY A 311 53.68 15.63 30.66
C GLY A 311 53.88 15.79 29.13
N ALA A 312 55.11 16.01 28.68
CA ALA A 312 55.53 16.06 27.26
C ALA A 312 56.97 15.51 27.13
N PRO A 313 57.41 15.04 25.94
CA PRO A 313 58.02 15.99 24.99
C PRO A 313 57.86 15.66 23.47
N SER A 314 58.20 16.67 22.66
CA SER A 314 58.79 16.61 21.29
C SER A 314 58.11 15.82 20.14
N HIS A 315 57.81 16.54 19.06
CA HIS A 315 57.68 16.01 17.69
C HIS A 315 58.99 15.38 17.17
N PRO A 316 58.87 14.39 16.26
CA PRO A 316 59.59 14.40 14.99
C PRO A 316 58.69 14.86 13.83
N GLN A 317 59.31 15.21 12.70
CA GLN A 317 58.62 15.63 11.47
C GLN A 317 58.12 14.40 10.69
N GLY A 318 57.20 14.64 9.74
CA GLY A 318 56.45 13.58 9.08
C GLY A 318 57.27 12.71 8.12
N ASP A 319 56.73 11.53 7.83
CA ASP A 319 57.13 10.69 6.70
C ASP A 319 55.89 10.28 5.89
N SER A 320 56.06 10.05 4.59
CA SER A 320 54.96 9.95 3.62
C SER A 320 54.72 8.49 3.20
N LEU A 321 53.75 7.83 3.82
CA LEU A 321 53.25 6.53 3.35
C LEU A 321 52.09 6.70 2.39
N ALA A 322 52.42 7.04 1.14
CA ALA A 322 51.50 7.02 0.03
C ALA A 322 51.02 5.59 -0.25
N VAL A 323 49.71 5.33 -0.07
CA VAL A 323 49.09 4.07 -0.53
C VAL A 323 49.10 4.07 -2.06
N ALA A 324 49.83 3.14 -2.66
CA ALA A 324 50.10 3.10 -4.10
C ALA A 324 48.86 2.66 -4.92
N GLY A 325 47.91 3.57 -5.11
CA GLY A 325 46.74 3.42 -5.98
C GLY A 325 47.10 3.42 -7.47
N GLY A 326 47.82 2.39 -7.92
CA GLY A 326 48.18 2.21 -9.33
C GLY A 326 46.95 1.95 -10.20
N ARG A 327 46.54 2.95 -11.01
CA ARG A 327 45.50 2.78 -12.03
C ARG A 327 45.93 1.69 -13.02
N ARG A 328 45.24 0.55 -13.00
CA ARG A 328 45.50 -0.58 -13.91
C ARG A 328 44.97 -0.26 -15.31
N GLU A 329 45.86 0.23 -16.17
CA GLU A 329 45.57 0.44 -17.60
C GLU A 329 45.04 -0.86 -18.25
N GLY A 330 44.08 -0.74 -19.17
CA GLY A 330 43.59 -1.85 -19.99
C GLY A 330 42.46 -2.70 -19.42
N THR A 331 41.96 -2.45 -18.20
CA THR A 331 40.77 -3.19 -17.67
C THR A 331 39.48 -2.67 -18.30
N ARG A 332 38.70 -3.54 -18.95
CA ARG A 332 37.39 -3.18 -19.54
C ARG A 332 36.31 -3.11 -18.46
N ILE A 333 35.40 -2.14 -18.56
CA ILE A 333 34.21 -2.02 -17.70
C ILE A 333 32.95 -2.21 -18.56
N ASP A 334 32.18 -3.26 -18.29
CA ASP A 334 30.85 -3.48 -18.89
C ASP A 334 29.73 -3.15 -17.89
N ILE A 335 28.65 -2.54 -18.37
CA ILE A 335 27.49 -2.16 -17.55
C ILE A 335 26.32 -3.07 -17.94
N VAL A 336 25.77 -3.82 -16.97
CA VAL A 336 24.89 -4.97 -17.23
C VAL A 336 23.57 -4.82 -16.46
N PRO A 337 22.42 -4.58 -17.12
CA PRO A 337 21.13 -4.54 -16.45
C PRO A 337 20.64 -5.93 -16.04
N LEU A 338 19.98 -6.05 -14.89
CA LEU A 338 19.40 -7.31 -14.39
C LEU A 338 18.04 -7.06 -13.70
N HIS A 339 16.95 -7.22 -14.46
CA HIS A 339 15.59 -7.02 -13.94
C HIS A 339 14.58 -7.99 -14.58
N GLY A 340 13.47 -8.26 -13.87
CA GLY A 340 12.50 -9.30 -14.25
C GLY A 340 11.79 -9.13 -15.60
N GLU A 341 11.84 -7.93 -16.22
CA GLU A 341 11.33 -7.69 -17.59
C GLU A 341 12.28 -8.18 -18.71
N LEU A 342 13.53 -8.56 -18.40
CA LEU A 342 14.45 -9.14 -19.38
C LEU A 342 13.99 -10.56 -19.75
N SER A 343 14.30 -11.03 -20.96
CA SER A 343 14.08 -12.43 -21.33
C SER A 343 14.93 -13.37 -20.47
N LEU A 344 14.53 -14.64 -20.41
CA LEU A 344 15.27 -15.66 -19.65
C LEU A 344 16.72 -15.81 -20.13
N ALA A 345 16.99 -15.61 -21.42
CA ALA A 345 18.33 -15.66 -22.00
C ALA A 345 19.19 -14.44 -21.59
N GLU A 346 18.64 -13.24 -21.63
CA GLU A 346 19.33 -12.01 -21.18
C GLU A 346 19.64 -12.07 -19.68
N GLN A 347 18.69 -12.54 -18.85
CA GLN A 347 18.95 -12.75 -17.43
C GLN A 347 20.01 -13.84 -17.19
N GLN A 348 20.06 -14.90 -17.99
CA GLN A 348 21.13 -15.89 -17.90
C GLN A 348 22.49 -15.35 -18.34
N ALA A 349 22.56 -14.51 -19.37
CA ALA A 349 23.79 -13.84 -19.80
C ALA A 349 24.33 -12.88 -18.73
N ALA A 350 23.45 -12.09 -18.09
CA ALA A 350 23.81 -11.20 -16.99
C ALA A 350 24.33 -11.93 -15.74
N LEU A 351 24.06 -13.24 -15.61
CA LEU A 351 24.48 -14.09 -14.49
C LEU A 351 25.71 -14.94 -14.77
N ALA A 352 26.21 -14.96 -16.02
CA ALA A 352 27.47 -15.61 -16.35
C ALA A 352 28.67 -14.95 -15.61
N PRO A 353 29.84 -15.59 -15.52
CA PRO A 353 31.08 -14.92 -15.15
C PRO A 353 31.45 -13.82 -16.16
N ALA A 354 32.24 -12.83 -15.73
CA ALA A 354 32.87 -11.88 -16.65
C ALA A 354 33.98 -12.58 -17.48
N GLU A 355 34.26 -12.07 -18.68
CA GLU A 355 35.43 -12.50 -19.44
C GLU A 355 36.74 -12.02 -18.76
N PRO A 356 37.85 -12.78 -18.87
CA PRO A 356 39.13 -12.38 -18.28
C PRO A 356 39.58 -10.98 -18.76
N GLY A 357 39.93 -10.10 -17.82
CA GLY A 357 40.29 -8.70 -18.10
C GLY A 357 39.11 -7.72 -18.13
N THR A 358 37.87 -8.21 -18.01
CA THR A 358 36.66 -7.38 -17.88
C THR A 358 36.15 -7.39 -16.45
N ARG A 359 35.68 -6.22 -15.99
CA ARG A 359 34.93 -6.01 -14.74
C ARG A 359 33.55 -5.44 -15.06
N ARG A 360 32.59 -5.63 -14.15
CA ARG A 360 31.19 -5.27 -14.41
C ARG A 360 30.58 -4.40 -13.32
N ILE A 361 29.67 -3.53 -13.75
CA ILE A 361 28.67 -2.89 -12.90
C ILE A 361 27.32 -3.52 -13.25
N VAL A 362 26.83 -4.41 -12.39
CA VAL A 362 25.52 -5.06 -12.56
C VAL A 362 24.45 -4.17 -11.92
N LEU A 363 23.53 -3.64 -12.72
CA LEU A 363 22.45 -2.76 -12.31
C LEU A 363 21.15 -3.55 -12.12
N ALA A 364 20.81 -3.89 -10.88
CA ALA A 364 19.80 -4.88 -10.56
C ALA A 364 18.60 -4.35 -9.76
N THR A 365 17.46 -5.03 -9.86
CA THR A 365 16.38 -4.94 -8.86
C THR A 365 16.53 -6.04 -7.81
N ASN A 366 15.54 -6.20 -6.91
CA ASN A 366 15.47 -7.31 -5.94
C ASN A 366 15.61 -8.72 -6.55
N VAL A 367 15.56 -8.88 -7.89
CA VAL A 367 15.92 -10.13 -8.61
C VAL A 367 17.30 -10.65 -8.21
N ALA A 368 18.25 -9.77 -7.87
CA ALA A 368 19.59 -10.14 -7.42
C ALA A 368 19.77 -10.19 -5.88
N GLU A 369 18.70 -10.11 -5.10
CA GLU A 369 18.71 -10.10 -3.62
C GLU A 369 18.92 -11.54 -3.09
N SER A 370 17.89 -12.37 -3.17
CA SER A 370 17.84 -13.80 -2.84
C SER A 370 18.22 -14.73 -4.01
N SER A 371 18.25 -16.04 -3.73
CA SER A 371 18.28 -17.26 -4.62
C SER A 371 19.31 -17.38 -5.76
N VAL A 372 19.82 -16.30 -6.31
CA VAL A 372 20.69 -16.24 -7.49
C VAL A 372 22.12 -15.92 -7.06
N THR A 373 23.15 -16.47 -7.72
CA THR A 373 24.56 -16.15 -7.45
C THR A 373 25.19 -15.43 -8.63
N LEU A 374 25.79 -14.27 -8.35
CA LEU A 374 26.65 -13.54 -9.27
C LEU A 374 28.11 -13.80 -8.82
N PRO A 375 28.92 -14.57 -9.58
CA PRO A 375 30.33 -14.74 -9.27
C PRO A 375 31.08 -13.43 -9.51
N GLY A 376 32.06 -13.13 -8.66
CA GLY A 376 32.95 -11.97 -8.81
C GLY A 376 32.52 -10.68 -8.09
N ILE A 377 31.29 -10.57 -7.56
CA ILE A 377 30.87 -9.39 -6.78
C ILE A 377 31.77 -9.21 -5.56
N ARG A 378 32.33 -8.01 -5.40
CA ARG A 378 33.11 -7.59 -4.22
C ARG A 378 32.59 -6.28 -3.61
N ALA A 379 31.77 -5.52 -4.33
CA ALA A 379 31.12 -4.35 -3.79
C ALA A 379 29.63 -4.29 -4.13
N VAL A 380 28.84 -3.70 -3.23
CA VAL A 380 27.40 -3.46 -3.39
C VAL A 380 27.10 -1.99 -3.23
N VAL A 381 26.26 -1.43 -4.10
CA VAL A 381 25.78 -0.04 -4.00
C VAL A 381 24.26 -0.04 -3.91
N ASP A 382 23.71 0.19 -2.73
CA ASP A 382 22.28 0.03 -2.47
C ASP A 382 21.56 1.38 -2.36
N SER A 383 20.54 1.59 -3.20
CA SER A 383 19.66 2.76 -3.11
C SER A 383 18.74 2.76 -1.89
N GLY A 384 18.59 1.62 -1.19
CA GLY A 384 17.70 1.47 -0.04
C GLY A 384 16.22 1.45 -0.42
N LEU A 385 15.93 1.26 -1.71
CA LEU A 385 14.58 1.27 -2.27
C LEU A 385 14.25 -0.06 -2.96
N ALA A 386 12.97 -0.37 -2.99
CA ALA A 386 12.36 -1.41 -3.81
C ALA A 386 11.09 -0.84 -4.48
N ARG A 387 10.50 -1.60 -5.41
CA ARG A 387 9.21 -1.28 -6.01
C ARG A 387 8.27 -2.46 -5.86
N GLU A 388 7.22 -2.27 -5.08
CA GLU A 388 6.33 -3.34 -4.63
C GLU A 388 4.90 -3.15 -5.13
N PRO A 389 4.16 -4.24 -5.39
CA PRO A 389 2.72 -4.18 -5.61
C PRO A 389 2.01 -3.87 -4.29
N ARG A 390 1.11 -2.88 -4.32
CA ARG A 390 0.21 -2.54 -3.23
C ARG A 390 -1.21 -2.39 -3.72
N PHE A 391 -2.11 -3.14 -3.11
CA PHE A 391 -3.54 -3.07 -3.36
C PHE A 391 -4.16 -1.91 -2.58
N ASP A 392 -4.84 -1.03 -3.30
CA ASP A 392 -5.69 0.02 -2.72
C ASP A 392 -7.13 -0.51 -2.66
N PRO A 393 -7.64 -0.95 -1.49
CA PRO A 393 -8.98 -1.51 -1.36
C PRO A 393 -10.08 -0.47 -1.54
N ASN A 394 -9.75 0.83 -1.55
CA ASN A 394 -10.72 1.83 -1.97
C ASN A 394 -10.91 1.75 -3.47
N SER A 395 -9.88 1.91 -4.30
CA SER A 395 -10.06 1.86 -5.76
C SER A 395 -10.25 0.46 -6.35
N GLY A 396 -9.80 -0.59 -5.64
CA GLY A 396 -9.79 -1.96 -6.14
C GLY A 396 -8.66 -2.21 -7.15
N PHE A 397 -7.55 -1.46 -7.07
CA PHE A 397 -6.41 -1.57 -7.98
C PHE A 397 -5.10 -1.83 -7.24
N THR A 398 -4.29 -2.72 -7.79
CA THR A 398 -2.89 -2.91 -7.38
C THR A 398 -2.01 -1.91 -8.15
N ARG A 399 -1.25 -1.08 -7.44
CA ARG A 399 -0.27 -0.14 -8.03
C ARG A 399 1.14 -0.53 -7.61
N LEU A 400 2.14 -0.10 -8.40
CA LEU A 400 3.56 -0.29 -8.07
C LEU A 400 4.11 0.94 -7.34
N GLU A 401 4.21 0.86 -6.02
CA GLU A 401 4.77 1.94 -5.19
C GLU A 401 6.27 1.79 -5.00
N THR A 402 6.99 2.89 -4.78
CA THR A 402 8.42 2.86 -4.46
C THR A 402 8.57 3.02 -2.95
N VAL A 403 9.10 2.00 -2.29
CA VAL A 403 9.15 1.90 -0.82
C VAL A 403 10.60 1.81 -0.35
N ALA A 404 10.86 2.19 0.90
CA ALA A 404 12.10 1.83 1.58
C ALA A 404 12.14 0.31 1.80
N ILE A 405 13.34 -0.27 1.77
CA ILE A 405 13.52 -1.69 2.08
C ILE A 405 13.54 -1.95 3.58
N SER A 406 13.24 -3.20 3.96
CA SER A 406 13.47 -3.66 5.33
C SER A 406 14.97 -3.74 5.67
N GLN A 407 15.29 -3.73 6.96
CA GLN A 407 16.64 -3.99 7.47
C GLN A 407 17.14 -5.36 6.99
N ALA A 408 16.31 -6.42 7.08
CA ALA A 408 16.63 -7.75 6.57
C ALA A 408 17.01 -7.74 5.08
N SER A 409 16.26 -7.04 4.22
CA SER A 409 16.61 -6.85 2.81
C SER A 409 17.93 -6.09 2.64
N ALA A 410 18.15 -5.01 3.40
CA ALA A 410 19.39 -4.23 3.33
C ALA A 410 20.62 -5.05 3.72
N ASP A 411 20.48 -5.99 4.65
CA ASP A 411 21.56 -6.88 5.10
C ASP A 411 21.78 -8.05 4.14
N GLN A 412 20.72 -8.61 3.54
CA GLN A 412 20.85 -9.57 2.42
C GLN A 412 21.55 -8.95 1.20
N ARG A 413 21.19 -7.70 0.85
CA ARG A 413 21.84 -6.93 -0.22
C ARG A 413 23.31 -6.69 0.09
N ALA A 414 23.66 -6.28 1.32
CA ALA A 414 25.05 -6.12 1.73
C ALA A 414 25.82 -7.46 1.67
N GLY A 415 25.21 -8.55 2.13
CA GLY A 415 25.77 -9.91 2.10
C GLY A 415 26.14 -10.43 0.70
N ARG A 416 25.65 -9.79 -0.37
CA ARG A 416 26.08 -10.09 -1.75
C ARG A 416 27.57 -9.83 -1.99
N ALA A 417 28.16 -8.84 -1.31
CA ALA A 417 29.59 -8.53 -1.40
C ALA A 417 30.47 -9.58 -0.71
N GLY A 418 29.97 -10.23 0.34
CA GLY A 418 30.72 -11.14 1.22
C GLY A 418 30.67 -12.62 0.86
N ARG A 419 30.21 -13.00 -0.34
CA ARG A 419 29.99 -14.43 -0.70
C ARG A 419 31.24 -15.21 -1.08
N VAL A 420 32.26 -14.55 -1.65
CA VAL A 420 33.44 -15.21 -2.24
C VAL A 420 34.75 -14.76 -1.57
N ALA A 421 34.80 -13.50 -1.12
CA ALA A 421 35.87 -12.90 -0.34
C ALA A 421 35.30 -11.68 0.41
N ALA A 422 36.10 -11.01 1.22
CA ALA A 422 35.69 -9.76 1.88
C ALA A 422 35.40 -8.64 0.87
N GLY A 423 34.49 -7.73 1.23
CA GLY A 423 33.97 -6.68 0.34
C GLY A 423 33.27 -5.53 1.08
N THR A 424 32.67 -4.60 0.32
CA THR A 424 32.07 -3.37 0.86
C THR A 424 30.63 -3.17 0.37
N ALA A 425 29.74 -2.68 1.23
CA ALA A 425 28.37 -2.32 0.92
C ALA A 425 28.13 -0.82 1.21
N TYR A 426 28.01 -0.04 0.13
CA TYR A 426 27.75 1.40 0.18
C TYR A 426 26.24 1.66 0.13
N ARG A 427 25.68 2.19 1.20
CA ARG A 427 24.25 2.48 1.37
C ARG A 427 23.98 3.95 1.07
N LEU A 428 23.18 4.25 0.05
CA LEU A 428 22.94 5.61 -0.44
C LEU A 428 21.93 6.42 0.40
N TRP A 429 21.86 6.16 1.70
CA TRP A 429 20.96 6.82 2.65
C TRP A 429 21.71 7.14 3.96
N PRO A 430 21.28 8.11 4.77
CA PRO A 430 21.97 8.41 6.03
C PRO A 430 21.78 7.28 7.04
N GLN A 431 22.84 6.96 7.80
CA GLN A 431 22.83 5.92 8.85
C GLN A 431 21.75 6.12 9.92
N SER A 432 21.26 7.36 10.10
CA SER A 432 20.16 7.69 11.02
C SER A 432 18.77 7.30 10.52
N ARG A 433 18.61 6.89 9.25
CA ARG A 433 17.34 6.38 8.73
C ARG A 433 17.05 5.00 9.33
N ARG A 434 16.03 4.94 10.18
CA ARG A 434 15.43 3.67 10.61
C ARG A 434 14.73 3.00 9.44
N LEU A 435 14.84 1.67 9.36
CA LEU A 435 14.14 0.80 8.43
C LEU A 435 13.29 -0.18 9.25
N ASP A 436 12.20 -0.70 8.67
CA ASP A 436 11.40 -1.75 9.31
C ASP A 436 12.23 -3.05 9.43
N PRO A 437 12.14 -3.83 10.52
CA PRO A 437 13.06 -4.96 10.74
C PRO A 437 13.00 -6.04 9.65
N ALA A 438 11.80 -6.35 9.16
CA ALA A 438 11.51 -7.38 8.17
C ALA A 438 10.51 -6.87 7.13
N ARG A 439 10.31 -7.63 6.06
CA ARG A 439 9.32 -7.34 5.00
C ARG A 439 7.91 -7.68 5.47
N SER A 440 6.93 -6.82 5.19
CA SER A 440 5.51 -7.16 5.36
C SER A 440 5.12 -8.31 4.43
N ALA A 441 4.35 -9.28 4.92
CA ALA A 441 3.86 -10.39 4.11
C ALA A 441 2.93 -9.89 2.99
N GLU A 442 3.02 -10.49 1.80
CA GLU A 442 2.25 -10.07 0.62
C GLU A 442 0.74 -10.16 0.86
N ILE A 443 0.27 -11.16 1.63
CA ILE A 443 -1.13 -11.34 2.02
C ILE A 443 -1.76 -10.10 2.71
N ALA A 444 -0.94 -9.24 3.33
CA ALA A 444 -1.41 -8.01 3.98
C ALA A 444 -1.56 -6.82 3.03
N GLN A 445 -0.98 -6.86 1.81
CA GLN A 445 -0.97 -5.75 0.85
C GLN A 445 -1.35 -6.13 -0.60
N ALA A 446 -1.79 -7.36 -0.85
CA ALA A 446 -2.19 -7.87 -2.16
C ALA A 446 -3.71 -7.83 -2.41
N GLU A 447 -4.08 -8.02 -3.69
CA GLU A 447 -5.46 -8.25 -4.12
C GLU A 447 -5.81 -9.73 -3.89
N LEU A 448 -6.88 -10.03 -3.15
CA LEU A 448 -7.14 -11.37 -2.62
C LEU A 448 -8.13 -12.21 -3.43
N SER A 449 -8.64 -11.77 -4.59
CA SER A 449 -9.58 -12.57 -5.40
C SER A 449 -8.99 -13.91 -5.86
N GLY A 450 -7.67 -13.97 -6.09
CA GLY A 450 -6.96 -15.23 -6.33
C GLY A 450 -7.06 -16.16 -5.12
N LEU A 451 -6.66 -15.67 -3.93
CA LEU A 451 -6.73 -16.42 -2.67
C LEU A 451 -8.17 -16.88 -2.36
N ALA A 452 -9.14 -15.97 -2.43
CA ALA A 452 -10.54 -16.26 -2.12
C ALA A 452 -11.14 -17.34 -3.03
N LEU A 453 -10.67 -17.45 -4.28
CA LEU A 453 -11.13 -18.49 -5.21
C LEU A 453 -10.46 -19.84 -4.92
N GLU A 454 -9.16 -19.85 -4.62
CA GLU A 454 -8.44 -21.06 -4.19
C GLU A 454 -9.04 -21.59 -2.85
N LEU A 455 -9.34 -20.73 -1.88
CA LEU A 455 -10.00 -21.13 -0.62
C LEU A 455 -11.43 -21.64 -0.84
N ALA A 456 -12.22 -21.04 -1.72
CA ALA A 456 -13.55 -21.54 -2.07
C ALA A 456 -13.53 -22.87 -2.84
N ALA A 457 -12.41 -23.21 -3.50
CA ALA A 457 -12.16 -24.55 -4.06
C ALA A 457 -11.74 -25.57 -3.00
N TRP A 458 -10.94 -25.15 -2.01
CA TRP A 458 -10.56 -25.97 -0.86
C TRP A 458 -11.75 -26.28 0.06
N GLY A 459 -12.67 -25.34 0.21
CA GLY A 459 -13.89 -25.47 1.00
C GLY A 459 -13.80 -24.96 2.44
N SER A 460 -12.64 -24.42 2.87
CA SER A 460 -12.46 -23.81 4.19
C SER A 460 -11.43 -22.68 4.17
N ASP A 461 -11.66 -21.66 4.99
CA ASP A 461 -10.71 -20.57 5.30
C ASP A 461 -9.83 -20.87 6.52
N GLU A 462 -10.21 -21.86 7.35
CA GLU A 462 -9.73 -22.11 8.72
C GLU A 462 -8.33 -22.76 8.78
N LEU A 463 -7.47 -22.42 7.81
CA LEU A 463 -6.11 -22.92 7.70
C LEU A 463 -5.18 -22.28 8.74
N ARG A 464 -4.12 -23.01 9.11
CA ARG A 464 -3.07 -22.51 10.02
C ARG A 464 -2.13 -21.54 9.30
N TRP A 465 -2.56 -20.30 9.12
CA TRP A 465 -1.80 -19.21 8.48
C TRP A 465 -0.58 -18.73 9.31
N PRO A 466 0.54 -18.31 8.67
CA PRO A 466 1.63 -17.63 9.37
C PRO A 466 1.28 -16.17 9.73
N ASP A 467 0.56 -15.49 8.84
CA ASP A 467 -0.17 -14.24 9.09
C ASP A 467 -1.52 -14.36 8.32
N PRO A 468 -2.69 -14.17 8.95
CA PRO A 468 -3.99 -14.45 8.32
C PRO A 468 -4.42 -13.37 7.31
N PRO A 469 -5.30 -13.71 6.34
CA PRO A 469 -5.82 -12.74 5.37
C PRO A 469 -6.63 -11.61 6.05
N PRO A 470 -6.38 -10.32 5.71
CA PRO A 470 -7.17 -9.21 6.23
C PRO A 470 -8.66 -9.36 5.88
N PRO A 471 -9.58 -9.40 6.87
CA PRO A 471 -10.96 -9.84 6.65
C PRO A 471 -11.74 -8.93 5.70
N GLY A 472 -11.51 -7.61 5.73
CA GLY A 472 -12.14 -6.66 4.80
C GLY A 472 -11.68 -6.85 3.35
N ALA A 473 -10.40 -7.19 3.13
CA ALA A 473 -9.87 -7.48 1.80
C ALA A 473 -10.38 -8.83 1.28
N LEU A 474 -10.49 -9.85 2.15
CA LEU A 474 -11.07 -11.15 1.80
C LEU A 474 -12.57 -11.05 1.49
N ALA A 475 -13.32 -10.21 2.22
CA ALA A 475 -14.73 -9.93 1.93
C ALA A 475 -14.92 -9.23 0.58
N GLN A 476 -14.13 -8.19 0.28
CA GLN A 476 -14.16 -7.51 -1.03
C GLN A 476 -13.75 -8.45 -2.18
N ALA A 477 -12.78 -9.34 -1.94
CA ALA A 477 -12.38 -10.37 -2.90
C ALA A 477 -13.52 -11.36 -3.18
N ARG A 478 -14.26 -11.80 -2.15
CA ARG A 478 -15.47 -12.63 -2.32
C ARG A 478 -16.57 -11.90 -3.08
N GLU A 479 -16.86 -10.65 -2.72
CA GLU A 479 -17.85 -9.82 -3.43
C GLU A 479 -17.51 -9.70 -4.93
N LEU A 480 -16.24 -9.49 -5.27
CA LEU A 480 -15.77 -9.50 -6.66
C LEU A 480 -15.99 -10.86 -7.33
N LEU A 481 -15.66 -11.97 -6.67
CA LEU A 481 -15.85 -13.30 -7.26
C LEU A 481 -17.33 -13.67 -7.47
N THR A 482 -18.23 -13.29 -6.55
CA THR A 482 -19.68 -13.40 -6.75
C THR A 482 -20.14 -12.50 -7.91
N ASN A 483 -19.62 -11.28 -8.02
CA ASN A 483 -19.88 -10.38 -9.15
C ASN A 483 -19.40 -10.95 -10.51
N LEU A 484 -18.34 -11.78 -10.53
CA LEU A 484 -17.87 -12.52 -11.70
C LEU A 484 -18.60 -13.86 -11.95
N ALA A 485 -19.53 -14.24 -11.05
CA ALA A 485 -20.17 -15.56 -10.94
C ALA A 485 -19.20 -16.74 -10.77
N ALA A 486 -18.04 -16.49 -10.17
CA ALA A 486 -17.08 -17.51 -9.76
C ALA A 486 -17.47 -18.16 -8.41
N LEU A 487 -18.16 -17.39 -7.55
CA LEU A 487 -18.88 -17.89 -6.37
C LEU A 487 -20.39 -17.73 -6.55
N ASP A 488 -21.18 -18.52 -5.81
CA ASP A 488 -22.62 -18.33 -5.63
C ASP A 488 -22.94 -17.33 -4.49
N THR A 489 -24.22 -17.22 -4.12
CA THR A 489 -24.71 -16.37 -3.02
C THR A 489 -24.30 -16.85 -1.63
N ASP A 490 -23.99 -18.14 -1.49
CA ASP A 490 -23.56 -18.78 -0.24
C ASP A 490 -22.02 -18.76 -0.13
N GLY A 491 -21.33 -18.18 -1.11
CA GLY A 491 -19.87 -18.11 -1.19
C GLY A 491 -19.18 -19.38 -1.68
N ARG A 492 -19.91 -20.39 -2.17
CA ARG A 492 -19.33 -21.64 -2.69
C ARG A 492 -18.86 -21.48 -4.13
N ILE A 493 -17.83 -22.23 -4.52
CA ILE A 493 -17.28 -22.15 -5.88
C ILE A 493 -18.22 -22.74 -6.94
N THR A 494 -18.47 -21.97 -8.01
CA THR A 494 -19.30 -22.40 -9.14
C THR A 494 -18.52 -23.27 -10.12
N ALA A 495 -19.22 -23.93 -11.04
CA ALA A 495 -18.59 -24.62 -12.17
C ALA A 495 -17.76 -23.67 -13.07
N LEU A 496 -18.08 -22.37 -13.10
CA LEU A 496 -17.25 -21.36 -13.74
C LEU A 496 -15.99 -21.06 -12.90
N GLY A 497 -16.14 -20.91 -11.58
CA GLY A 497 -15.02 -20.66 -10.66
C GLY A 497 -13.94 -21.75 -10.73
N ARG A 498 -14.34 -23.03 -10.79
CA ARG A 498 -13.40 -24.15 -10.98
C ARG A 498 -12.62 -24.03 -12.30
N ARG A 499 -13.32 -23.78 -13.41
CA ARG A 499 -12.70 -23.54 -14.73
C ARG A 499 -11.79 -22.30 -14.76
N MET A 500 -12.04 -21.30 -13.91
CA MET A 500 -11.16 -20.13 -13.76
C MET A 500 -9.83 -20.49 -13.09
N LEU A 501 -9.84 -21.36 -12.06
CA LEU A 501 -8.61 -21.89 -11.43
C LEU A 501 -7.81 -22.80 -12.37
N GLU A 502 -8.52 -23.68 -13.10
CA GLU A 502 -7.94 -24.52 -14.16
C GLU A 502 -7.27 -23.67 -15.24
N LEU A 503 -7.95 -22.63 -15.74
CA LEU A 503 -7.37 -21.70 -16.70
C LEU A 503 -6.20 -20.91 -16.09
N GLY A 504 -6.24 -20.59 -14.80
CA GLY A 504 -5.08 -20.10 -14.06
C GLY A 504 -4.60 -18.69 -14.44
N ALA A 505 -5.50 -17.88 -15.01
CA ALA A 505 -5.37 -16.43 -15.08
C ALA A 505 -5.80 -15.79 -13.73
N THR A 506 -5.68 -14.47 -13.59
CA THR A 506 -6.38 -13.77 -12.49
C THR A 506 -7.90 -13.92 -12.65
N PRO A 507 -8.70 -13.95 -11.58
CA PRO A 507 -10.13 -14.27 -11.69
C PRO A 507 -10.90 -13.38 -12.66
N ARG A 508 -10.64 -12.06 -12.67
CA ARG A 508 -11.19 -11.12 -13.66
C ARG A 508 -10.90 -11.54 -15.10
N LEU A 509 -9.63 -11.84 -15.40
CA LEU A 509 -9.20 -12.23 -16.74
C LEU A 509 -9.71 -13.62 -17.15
N GLY A 510 -9.78 -14.58 -16.21
CA GLY A 510 -10.40 -15.89 -16.44
C GLY A 510 -11.90 -15.81 -16.71
N ALA A 511 -12.61 -14.95 -15.98
CA ALA A 511 -14.05 -14.71 -16.15
C ALA A 511 -14.43 -14.14 -17.54
N ALA A 512 -13.51 -13.39 -18.19
CA ALA A 512 -13.66 -12.97 -19.58
C ALA A 512 -13.26 -14.07 -20.57
N ALA A 513 -12.09 -14.69 -20.39
CA ALA A 513 -11.59 -15.73 -21.29
C ALA A 513 -12.53 -16.95 -21.44
N LEU A 514 -13.25 -17.32 -20.37
CA LEU A 514 -14.20 -18.44 -20.38
C LEU A 514 -15.60 -18.07 -20.90
N ARG A 515 -15.90 -16.77 -21.05
CA ARG A 515 -17.14 -16.26 -21.68
C ARG A 515 -16.95 -15.83 -23.14
N ALA A 516 -15.71 -15.64 -23.59
CA ALA A 516 -15.40 -15.22 -24.96
C ALA A 516 -16.05 -16.15 -26.02
N PRO A 517 -16.88 -15.60 -26.92
CA PRO A 517 -17.51 -16.39 -27.97
C PRO A 517 -16.45 -16.95 -28.94
N PRO A 518 -16.71 -18.10 -29.61
CA PRO A 518 -15.70 -18.84 -30.37
C PRO A 518 -14.82 -18.00 -31.29
N GLU A 519 -15.43 -17.10 -32.05
CA GLU A 519 -14.85 -16.17 -33.01
C GLU A 519 -13.91 -15.14 -32.38
N LEU A 520 -14.13 -14.76 -31.12
CA LEU A 520 -13.30 -13.81 -30.38
C LEU A 520 -12.25 -14.47 -29.47
N ARG A 521 -12.16 -15.80 -29.42
CA ARG A 521 -11.19 -16.49 -28.55
C ARG A 521 -9.73 -16.18 -28.90
N ALA A 522 -9.42 -15.96 -30.18
CA ALA A 522 -8.09 -15.53 -30.59
C ALA A 522 -7.74 -14.13 -30.05
N LEU A 523 -8.72 -13.22 -29.98
CA LEU A 523 -8.57 -11.88 -29.42
C LEU A 523 -8.45 -11.90 -27.90
N ILE A 524 -9.26 -12.68 -27.16
CA ILE A 524 -9.14 -12.71 -25.69
C ILE A 524 -7.76 -13.23 -25.25
N ALA A 525 -7.14 -14.15 -25.98
CA ALA A 525 -5.78 -14.60 -25.69
C ALA A 525 -4.71 -13.49 -25.84
N ASP A 526 -4.91 -12.57 -26.79
CA ASP A 526 -4.09 -11.37 -26.93
C ASP A 526 -4.38 -10.34 -25.83
N LEU A 527 -5.65 -10.16 -25.45
CA LEU A 527 -6.05 -9.29 -24.33
C LEU A 527 -5.52 -9.80 -22.98
N LEU A 528 -5.50 -11.12 -22.74
CA LEU A 528 -4.86 -11.71 -21.55
C LEU A 528 -3.39 -11.27 -21.44
N ALA A 529 -2.64 -11.39 -22.53
CA ALA A 529 -1.23 -10.98 -22.58
C ALA A 529 -1.05 -9.46 -22.46
N LEU A 530 -1.93 -8.66 -23.09
CA LEU A 530 -1.88 -7.19 -23.04
C LEU A 530 -2.29 -6.60 -21.69
N MET A 531 -3.11 -7.32 -20.91
CA MET A 531 -3.52 -6.93 -19.55
C MET A 531 -2.50 -7.37 -18.48
N GLU A 532 -1.78 -8.47 -18.68
CA GLU A 532 -0.63 -8.84 -17.84
C GLU A 532 0.61 -7.96 -18.12
N ALA A 533 0.70 -7.34 -19.30
CA ALA A 533 1.86 -6.56 -19.73
C ALA A 533 1.75 -5.05 -19.45
N ARG A 534 2.90 -4.39 -19.37
CA ARG A 534 2.97 -2.92 -19.47
C ARG A 534 2.67 -2.46 -20.90
N SER A 535 2.14 -1.24 -21.03
CA SER A 535 1.86 -0.65 -22.35
C SER A 535 3.13 -0.64 -23.24
N PRO A 536 3.07 -1.20 -24.46
CA PRO A 536 4.20 -1.19 -25.40
C PRO A 536 4.35 0.16 -26.12
N LEU A 537 3.40 1.08 -25.94
CA LEU A 537 3.30 2.34 -26.70
C LEU A 537 4.38 3.36 -26.29
N ARG A 538 4.83 4.15 -27.26
CA ARG A 538 5.89 5.17 -27.15
C ARG A 538 5.40 6.51 -27.73
N GLY A 539 6.22 7.55 -27.62
CA GLY A 539 5.90 8.89 -28.14
C GLY A 539 4.60 9.47 -27.54
N THR A 540 3.77 10.06 -28.39
CA THR A 540 2.44 10.57 -28.04
C THR A 540 1.49 9.47 -27.56
N GLN A 541 1.51 8.30 -28.22
CA GLN A 541 0.65 7.15 -27.90
C GLN A 541 0.93 6.53 -26.53
N ALA A 542 2.08 6.82 -25.90
CA ALA A 542 2.40 6.38 -24.54
C ALA A 542 1.42 6.89 -23.45
N ARG A 543 0.56 7.87 -23.77
CA ARG A 543 -0.49 8.40 -22.89
C ARG A 543 -1.92 8.10 -23.38
N SER A 544 -2.10 7.24 -24.39
CA SER A 544 -3.43 6.89 -24.89
C SER A 544 -4.20 6.09 -23.83
N ASP A 545 -5.42 6.55 -23.54
CA ASP A 545 -6.39 5.90 -22.66
C ASP A 545 -7.30 4.90 -23.42
N ASP A 546 -7.31 4.92 -24.75
CA ASP A 546 -7.95 3.86 -25.56
C ASP A 546 -7.07 2.60 -25.63
N PHE A 547 -7.51 1.54 -24.95
CA PHE A 547 -6.80 0.26 -24.92
C PHE A 547 -6.75 -0.44 -26.29
N ARG A 548 -7.68 -0.13 -27.22
CA ARG A 548 -7.69 -0.67 -28.60
C ARG A 548 -6.39 -0.34 -29.34
N VAL A 549 -5.73 0.78 -29.03
CA VAL A 549 -4.43 1.17 -29.60
C VAL A 549 -3.32 0.16 -29.25
N ARG A 550 -3.36 -0.46 -28.06
CA ARG A 550 -2.39 -1.50 -27.66
C ARG A 550 -2.60 -2.79 -28.46
N VAL A 551 -3.85 -3.15 -28.73
CA VAL A 551 -4.24 -4.31 -29.56
C VAL A 551 -3.81 -4.08 -31.02
N ALA A 552 -4.13 -2.91 -31.58
CA ALA A 552 -3.74 -2.54 -32.93
C ALA A 552 -2.22 -2.55 -33.13
N ALA A 553 -1.43 -2.08 -32.15
CA ALA A 553 0.02 -2.13 -32.19
C ALA A 553 0.57 -3.58 -32.23
N LEU A 554 -0.02 -4.50 -31.44
CA LEU A 554 0.34 -5.92 -31.45
C LEU A 554 -0.01 -6.60 -32.79
N HIS A 555 -1.21 -6.35 -33.31
CA HIS A 555 -1.65 -6.93 -34.58
C HIS A 555 -0.83 -6.39 -35.75
N ALA A 556 -0.61 -5.06 -35.84
CA ALA A 556 0.20 -4.46 -36.90
C ALA A 556 1.66 -4.95 -36.88
N TRP A 557 2.25 -5.18 -35.70
CA TRP A 557 3.58 -5.78 -35.57
C TRP A 557 3.61 -7.24 -36.03
N ARG A 558 2.60 -8.02 -35.65
CA ARG A 558 2.44 -9.44 -36.03
C ARG A 558 2.27 -9.61 -37.53
N ASP A 559 1.35 -8.84 -38.14
CA ASP A 559 1.02 -8.89 -39.56
C ASP A 559 2.21 -8.44 -40.43
N ARG A 560 3.04 -7.51 -39.92
CA ARG A 560 4.33 -7.09 -40.52
C ARG A 560 5.52 -7.98 -40.14
N ARG A 561 5.27 -9.19 -39.65
CA ARG A 561 6.29 -10.22 -39.29
C ARG A 561 7.38 -9.71 -38.33
N GLY A 562 7.01 -8.84 -37.39
CA GLY A 562 7.91 -8.26 -36.38
C GLY A 562 8.55 -6.92 -36.75
N SER A 563 8.27 -6.36 -37.93
CA SER A 563 8.75 -5.03 -38.33
C SER A 563 7.90 -3.93 -37.69
N SER A 564 8.54 -3.06 -36.88
CA SER A 564 7.87 -1.98 -36.16
C SER A 564 7.61 -0.74 -37.01
N VAL A 565 6.53 -0.02 -36.69
CA VAL A 565 6.40 1.39 -37.10
C VAL A 565 7.47 2.20 -36.36
N ARG A 566 8.20 3.06 -37.08
CA ARG A 566 9.32 3.84 -36.52
C ARG A 566 8.82 4.81 -35.42
N GLY A 567 9.07 4.46 -34.15
CA GLY A 567 8.94 5.36 -33.00
C GLY A 567 7.68 5.22 -32.15
N GLU A 568 6.65 4.52 -32.62
CA GLU A 568 5.33 4.49 -31.95
C GLU A 568 5.18 3.39 -30.89
N ALA A 569 5.93 2.29 -31.01
CA ALA A 569 5.87 1.18 -30.06
C ALA A 569 7.22 0.45 -29.90
N ASP A 570 7.41 -0.18 -28.74
CA ASP A 570 8.59 -0.97 -28.37
C ASP A 570 8.50 -2.40 -28.95
N SER A 571 9.32 -2.70 -29.95
CA SER A 571 9.33 -4.01 -30.63
C SER A 571 9.72 -5.16 -29.68
N GLY A 572 10.56 -4.92 -28.67
CA GLY A 572 10.92 -5.92 -27.67
C GLY A 572 9.76 -6.22 -26.72
N ALA A 573 9.03 -5.18 -26.29
CA ALA A 573 7.81 -5.36 -25.50
C ALA A 573 6.72 -6.11 -26.29
N LEU A 574 6.52 -5.76 -27.57
CA LEU A 574 5.56 -6.45 -28.45
C LEU A 574 5.95 -7.92 -28.68
N ALA A 575 7.24 -8.21 -28.87
CA ALA A 575 7.72 -9.59 -28.95
C ALA A 575 7.46 -10.40 -27.66
N ALA A 576 7.66 -9.79 -26.49
CA ALA A 576 7.35 -10.43 -25.21
C ALA A 576 5.83 -10.69 -25.02
N ILE A 577 4.99 -9.72 -25.41
CA ILE A 577 3.52 -9.85 -25.40
C ILE A 577 3.07 -10.97 -26.35
N GLU A 578 3.63 -11.06 -27.55
CA GLU A 578 3.33 -12.16 -28.49
C GLU A 578 3.72 -13.54 -27.92
N GLN A 579 4.82 -13.65 -27.18
CA GLN A 579 5.19 -14.93 -26.54
C GLN A 579 4.26 -15.29 -25.38
N ALA A 580 3.81 -14.32 -24.58
CA ALA A 580 2.79 -14.52 -23.56
C ALA A 580 1.44 -14.96 -24.20
N SER A 581 1.02 -14.29 -25.27
CA SER A 581 -0.19 -14.67 -26.02
C SER A 581 -0.06 -16.06 -26.66
N LYS A 582 1.09 -16.44 -27.24
CA LYS A 582 1.37 -17.82 -27.68
C LYS A 582 1.24 -18.86 -26.54
N GLY A 583 1.49 -18.46 -25.29
CA GLY A 583 1.23 -19.28 -24.10
C GLY A 583 -0.26 -19.41 -23.81
N TRP A 584 -1.00 -18.29 -23.82
CA TRP A 584 -2.46 -18.26 -23.61
C TRP A 584 -3.24 -18.98 -24.71
N ARG A 585 -2.89 -18.78 -25.99
CA ARG A 585 -3.51 -19.47 -27.13
C ARG A 585 -3.37 -20.99 -27.02
N ARG A 586 -2.18 -21.50 -26.64
CA ARG A 586 -1.98 -22.93 -26.34
C ARG A 586 -2.84 -23.44 -25.18
N ARG A 587 -3.06 -22.62 -24.14
CA ARG A 587 -3.87 -22.99 -22.96
C ARG A 587 -5.38 -22.91 -23.20
N LEU A 588 -5.80 -22.24 -24.28
CA LEU A 588 -7.19 -22.13 -24.76
C LEU A 588 -7.49 -23.03 -25.98
N ASP A 589 -6.57 -23.93 -26.34
CA ASP A 589 -6.56 -24.77 -27.55
C ASP A 589 -6.78 -24.01 -28.88
N LEU A 590 -6.08 -22.89 -29.03
CA LEU A 590 -6.16 -22.00 -30.20
C LEU A 590 -4.92 -22.12 -31.09
N ARG A 591 -5.14 -22.45 -32.36
CA ARG A 591 -4.09 -22.62 -33.38
C ARG A 591 -3.71 -21.32 -34.08
N SER A 592 -4.67 -20.40 -34.23
CA SER A 592 -4.50 -19.09 -34.90
C SER A 592 -4.37 -17.95 -33.91
N ALA A 593 -3.66 -16.89 -34.32
CA ALA A 593 -3.68 -15.58 -33.66
C ALA A 593 -4.80 -14.71 -34.24
N ALA A 594 -5.17 -13.62 -33.55
CA ALA A 594 -5.92 -12.54 -34.19
C ALA A 594 -5.00 -11.73 -35.13
N SER A 595 -5.58 -10.97 -36.05
CA SER A 595 -4.88 -10.17 -37.07
C SER A 595 -5.76 -9.00 -37.53
N GLY A 596 -5.18 -7.98 -38.15
CA GLY A 596 -5.91 -6.80 -38.61
C GLY A 596 -6.51 -5.96 -37.47
N THR A 597 -7.39 -5.03 -37.79
CA THR A 597 -8.11 -4.22 -36.79
C THR A 597 -9.30 -5.02 -36.22
N PRO A 598 -9.44 -5.17 -34.89
CA PRO A 598 -10.66 -5.69 -34.28
C PRO A 598 -11.87 -4.81 -34.62
N ASP A 599 -13.08 -5.36 -34.44
CA ASP A 599 -14.28 -4.53 -34.37
C ASP A 599 -14.16 -3.46 -33.24
N SER A 600 -14.83 -2.34 -33.46
CA SER A 600 -14.81 -1.15 -32.60
C SER A 600 -15.19 -1.39 -31.13
N HIS A 601 -16.03 -2.40 -30.86
CA HIS A 601 -16.53 -2.76 -29.52
C HIS A 601 -15.99 -4.10 -29.01
N ALA A 602 -15.56 -5.02 -29.87
CA ALA A 602 -15.11 -6.37 -29.49
C ALA A 602 -14.06 -6.43 -28.36
N VAL A 603 -13.25 -5.39 -28.17
CA VAL A 603 -12.31 -5.29 -27.03
C VAL A 603 -13.04 -5.03 -25.71
N GLY A 604 -14.01 -4.12 -25.68
CA GLY A 604 -14.80 -3.82 -24.49
C GLY A 604 -15.85 -4.90 -24.20
N ASP A 605 -16.49 -5.45 -25.24
CA ASP A 605 -17.45 -6.56 -25.16
C ASP A 605 -16.85 -7.82 -24.48
N LEU A 606 -15.56 -8.07 -24.64
CA LEU A 606 -14.85 -9.12 -23.90
C LEU A 606 -14.51 -8.71 -22.47
N LEU A 607 -14.07 -7.47 -22.26
CA LEU A 607 -13.52 -7.02 -20.98
C LEU A 607 -14.58 -6.58 -19.95
N LEU A 608 -15.82 -6.31 -20.36
CA LEU A 608 -16.95 -6.11 -19.43
C LEU A 608 -17.19 -7.34 -18.52
N HIS A 609 -16.83 -8.54 -18.96
CA HIS A 609 -16.86 -9.75 -18.14
C HIS A 609 -15.75 -9.82 -17.08
N ALA A 610 -14.64 -9.08 -17.27
CA ALA A 610 -13.54 -8.97 -16.31
C ALA A 610 -13.75 -7.82 -15.31
N PHE A 611 -14.50 -6.79 -15.70
CA PHE A 611 -14.69 -5.56 -14.94
C PHE A 611 -16.16 -5.10 -14.87
N PRO A 612 -17.11 -5.95 -14.42
CA PRO A 612 -18.53 -5.57 -14.34
C PRO A 612 -18.78 -4.43 -13.34
N ASP A 613 -17.93 -4.30 -12.32
CA ASP A 613 -17.86 -3.19 -11.36
C ASP A 613 -17.38 -1.86 -11.96
N ARG A 614 -16.76 -1.91 -13.16
CA ARG A 614 -16.12 -0.77 -13.84
C ARG A 614 -16.68 -0.46 -15.23
N ILE A 615 -17.83 -1.04 -15.53
CA ILE A 615 -18.72 -0.53 -16.58
C ILE A 615 -19.07 0.91 -16.21
N ALA A 616 -18.96 1.83 -17.17
CA ALA A 616 -19.10 3.26 -16.99
C ALA A 616 -20.03 3.84 -18.06
N ARG A 617 -21.00 4.67 -17.65
CA ARG A 617 -21.86 5.45 -18.54
C ARG A 617 -21.41 6.91 -18.54
N ARG A 618 -21.34 7.54 -19.71
CA ARG A 618 -20.99 8.95 -19.87
C ARG A 618 -22.03 9.85 -19.19
N ASP A 619 -21.57 10.94 -18.59
CA ASP A 619 -22.40 12.03 -18.08
C ASP A 619 -23.03 12.80 -19.27
N GLU A 620 -24.26 13.29 -19.08
CA GLU A 620 -25.01 13.98 -20.14
C GLU A 620 -24.64 15.48 -20.24
N ALA A 621 -24.16 16.08 -19.16
CA ALA A 621 -23.72 17.48 -19.11
C ALA A 621 -22.21 17.65 -19.37
N ASN A 622 -21.39 16.61 -19.19
CA ASN A 622 -19.95 16.67 -19.44
C ASN A 622 -19.42 15.38 -20.13
N PRO A 623 -19.05 15.42 -21.43
CA PRO A 623 -18.64 14.24 -22.19
C PRO A 623 -17.28 13.64 -21.78
N LEU A 624 -16.53 14.30 -20.90
CA LEU A 624 -15.31 13.75 -20.29
C LEU A 624 -15.57 13.04 -18.95
N ARG A 625 -16.75 13.19 -18.34
CA ARG A 625 -17.11 12.57 -17.05
C ARG A 625 -17.99 11.33 -17.27
N TYR A 626 -17.85 10.37 -16.37
CA TYR A 626 -18.55 9.08 -16.40
C TYR A 626 -18.96 8.67 -14.98
N THR A 627 -20.05 7.94 -14.86
CA THR A 627 -20.45 7.23 -13.62
C THR A 627 -20.18 5.73 -13.79
N LEU A 628 -19.43 5.15 -12.86
CA LEU A 628 -19.12 3.71 -12.81
C LEU A 628 -20.28 2.91 -12.19
N ALA A 629 -20.38 1.61 -12.50
CA ALA A 629 -21.38 0.69 -11.95
C ALA A 629 -21.31 0.54 -10.42
N ASN A 630 -20.13 0.78 -9.84
CA ASN A 630 -19.90 0.89 -8.39
C ASN A 630 -20.22 2.28 -7.79
N GLY A 631 -20.79 3.21 -8.58
CA GLY A 631 -21.31 4.50 -8.13
C GLY A 631 -20.31 5.66 -8.14
N ARG A 632 -19.06 5.43 -8.52
CA ARG A 632 -18.03 6.48 -8.50
C ARG A 632 -17.97 7.31 -9.77
N GLY A 633 -17.58 8.57 -9.61
CA GLY A 633 -17.17 9.44 -10.71
C GLY A 633 -15.82 9.03 -11.29
N ALA A 634 -15.74 9.03 -12.62
CA ALA A 634 -14.52 8.87 -13.38
C ALA A 634 -14.43 9.96 -14.47
N ARG A 635 -13.22 10.25 -14.95
CA ARG A 635 -12.99 11.19 -16.05
C ARG A 635 -11.87 10.74 -16.99
N LEU A 636 -12.03 11.05 -18.27
CA LEU A 636 -11.03 10.85 -19.31
C LEU A 636 -9.96 11.94 -19.30
N HIS A 637 -8.90 11.75 -20.11
CA HIS A 637 -7.92 12.80 -20.40
C HIS A 637 -8.48 13.87 -21.36
N GLU A 638 -7.96 15.11 -21.27
CA GLU A 638 -8.34 16.24 -22.13
C GLU A 638 -8.04 16.03 -23.64
N HIS A 639 -7.18 15.05 -23.95
CA HIS A 639 -6.81 14.66 -25.32
C HIS A 639 -7.10 13.16 -25.55
N THR A 640 -8.16 12.66 -24.92
CA THR A 640 -8.64 11.28 -25.04
C THR A 640 -9.07 10.92 -26.46
N ALA A 641 -8.82 9.68 -26.86
CA ALA A 641 -9.39 9.11 -28.09
C ALA A 641 -10.82 8.57 -27.90
N LEU A 642 -11.31 8.51 -26.66
CA LEU A 642 -12.62 8.00 -26.26
C LEU A 642 -13.68 9.13 -26.10
N LEU A 643 -13.43 10.31 -26.69
CA LEU A 643 -14.28 11.47 -26.52
C LEU A 643 -15.65 11.25 -27.16
N GLY A 644 -16.69 11.24 -26.33
CA GLY A 644 -18.08 11.08 -26.77
C GLY A 644 -18.60 9.64 -26.77
N GLU A 645 -17.76 8.63 -26.53
CA GLU A 645 -18.23 7.24 -26.35
C GLU A 645 -19.29 7.19 -25.22
N PRO A 646 -20.49 6.60 -25.43
CA PRO A 646 -21.57 6.65 -24.44
C PRO A 646 -21.33 5.69 -23.26
N TRP A 647 -20.57 4.63 -23.49
CA TRP A 647 -20.34 3.50 -22.60
C TRP A 647 -18.89 3.04 -22.72
N LEU A 648 -18.23 2.82 -21.59
CA LEU A 648 -16.83 2.37 -21.49
C LEU A 648 -16.70 1.28 -20.41
N VAL A 649 -15.81 0.32 -20.60
CA VAL A 649 -15.28 -0.50 -19.51
C VAL A 649 -13.91 0.04 -19.10
N VAL A 650 -13.77 0.43 -17.82
CA VAL A 650 -12.54 1.05 -17.31
C VAL A 650 -11.58 -0.02 -16.77
N LEU A 651 -10.39 -0.05 -17.36
CA LEU A 651 -9.37 -1.08 -17.16
C LEU A 651 -8.25 -0.62 -16.20
N ASP A 652 -7.91 0.67 -16.21
CA ASP A 652 -6.92 1.32 -15.33
C ASP A 652 -7.35 2.74 -14.96
N LEU A 653 -7.16 3.14 -13.70
CA LEU A 653 -7.44 4.50 -13.19
C LEU A 653 -6.56 4.91 -11.99
N ARG A 654 -6.36 6.22 -11.86
CA ARG A 654 -5.89 6.87 -10.63
C ARG A 654 -7.08 7.33 -9.79
N LEU A 655 -7.13 6.86 -8.54
CA LEU A 655 -8.06 7.38 -7.54
C LEU A 655 -7.76 8.85 -7.26
N GLU A 656 -8.80 9.68 -7.30
CA GLU A 656 -8.75 11.09 -6.92
C GLU A 656 -10.02 11.42 -6.12
N ALA A 657 -9.99 12.48 -5.30
CA ALA A 657 -11.02 12.76 -4.29
C ALA A 657 -12.42 13.16 -4.83
N ARG A 658 -12.61 13.20 -6.15
CA ARG A 658 -13.90 13.56 -6.79
C ARG A 658 -14.22 12.66 -7.98
N ASP A 659 -13.45 12.78 -9.05
CA ASP A 659 -13.56 11.96 -10.27
C ASP A 659 -12.22 11.28 -10.55
N SER A 660 -12.19 9.95 -10.56
CA SER A 660 -10.97 9.17 -10.82
C SER A 660 -10.50 9.31 -12.27
N LEU A 661 -9.21 9.57 -12.49
CA LEU A 661 -8.66 9.76 -13.82
C LEU A 661 -8.40 8.41 -14.49
N VAL A 662 -9.03 8.16 -15.65
CA VAL A 662 -8.87 6.94 -16.46
C VAL A 662 -7.51 6.93 -17.17
N PHE A 663 -6.78 5.81 -17.08
CA PHE A 663 -5.54 5.54 -17.81
C PHE A 663 -5.68 4.45 -18.88
N ALA A 664 -6.73 3.64 -18.81
CA ALA A 664 -7.10 2.70 -19.85
C ALA A 664 -8.60 2.37 -19.78
N ALA A 665 -9.27 2.41 -20.92
CA ALA A 665 -10.64 1.94 -21.11
C ALA A 665 -10.84 1.42 -22.54
N ALA A 666 -11.99 0.79 -22.78
CA ALA A 666 -12.47 0.45 -24.13
C ALA A 666 -14.00 0.63 -24.20
N PRO A 667 -14.56 1.08 -25.33
CA PRO A 667 -16.00 1.10 -25.55
C PRO A 667 -16.54 -0.29 -25.90
N PHE A 668 -17.84 -0.47 -25.71
CA PHE A 668 -18.56 -1.74 -25.87
C PHE A 668 -20.01 -1.48 -26.32
N ASP A 669 -20.68 -2.46 -26.94
CA ASP A 669 -22.10 -2.31 -27.33
C ASP A 669 -22.99 -2.41 -26.08
N PRO A 670 -23.80 -1.38 -25.72
CA PRO A 670 -24.70 -1.46 -24.57
C PRO A 670 -25.69 -2.63 -24.60
N ARG A 671 -25.98 -3.22 -25.76
CA ARG A 671 -26.77 -4.46 -25.89
C ARG A 671 -26.13 -5.66 -25.18
N ALA A 672 -24.79 -5.67 -25.05
CA ALA A 672 -24.09 -6.70 -24.29
C ALA A 672 -24.51 -6.72 -22.81
N LEU A 673 -24.90 -5.57 -22.23
CA LEU A 673 -25.38 -5.53 -20.84
C LEU A 673 -26.71 -6.27 -20.68
N GLU A 674 -27.69 -6.00 -21.55
CA GLU A 674 -29.01 -6.64 -21.48
C GLU A 674 -28.94 -8.15 -21.80
N ARG A 675 -27.97 -8.55 -22.63
CA ARG A 675 -27.68 -9.96 -22.96
C ARG A 675 -26.97 -10.71 -21.83
N ASP A 676 -25.89 -10.15 -21.30
CA ASP A 676 -24.93 -10.89 -20.45
C ASP A 676 -25.09 -10.60 -18.94
N PHE A 677 -25.75 -9.49 -18.60
CA PHE A 677 -26.00 -9.04 -17.23
C PHE A 677 -27.47 -8.63 -16.96
N PRO A 678 -28.50 -9.34 -17.47
CA PRO A 678 -29.90 -8.92 -17.31
C PRO A 678 -30.32 -8.74 -15.83
N LEU A 679 -29.79 -9.58 -14.92
CA LEU A 679 -30.06 -9.51 -13.48
C LEU A 679 -29.45 -8.29 -12.77
N ARG A 680 -28.59 -7.49 -13.44
CA ARG A 680 -28.04 -6.23 -12.90
C ARG A 680 -28.93 -5.02 -13.19
N PHE A 681 -30.00 -5.18 -13.97
CA PHE A 681 -30.97 -4.13 -14.24
C PHE A 681 -32.07 -4.11 -13.19
N THR A 682 -32.03 -3.14 -12.28
CA THR A 682 -33.06 -2.93 -11.27
C THR A 682 -34.05 -1.84 -11.70
N ARG A 683 -35.25 -1.88 -11.13
CA ARG A 683 -36.16 -0.72 -11.04
C ARG A 683 -36.39 -0.44 -9.57
N GLU A 684 -35.97 0.74 -9.14
CA GLU A 684 -35.99 1.16 -7.74
C GLU A 684 -36.83 2.41 -7.59
N ARG A 685 -37.62 2.46 -6.53
CA ARG A 685 -38.28 3.69 -6.09
C ARG A 685 -37.32 4.44 -5.19
N THR A 686 -36.74 5.52 -5.68
CA THR A 686 -35.79 6.33 -4.91
C THR A 686 -36.40 7.66 -4.50
N LEU A 687 -35.96 8.15 -3.34
CA LEU A 687 -36.50 9.33 -2.69
C LEU A 687 -35.39 10.34 -2.51
N ARG A 688 -35.67 11.60 -2.85
CA ARG A 688 -34.72 12.70 -2.73
C ARG A 688 -35.41 13.87 -2.07
N TRP A 689 -34.71 14.56 -1.18
CA TRP A 689 -35.15 15.86 -0.72
C TRP A 689 -34.80 16.92 -1.77
N ASN A 690 -35.71 17.86 -2.01
CA ASN A 690 -35.51 19.00 -2.89
C ASN A 690 -35.50 20.27 -2.01
N ASP A 691 -34.31 20.86 -1.83
CA ASP A 691 -34.12 22.01 -0.95
C ASP A 691 -34.78 23.30 -1.47
N GLU A 692 -34.84 23.50 -2.79
CA GLU A 692 -35.53 24.66 -3.40
C GLU A 692 -37.04 24.64 -3.13
N ARG A 693 -37.62 23.43 -3.06
CA ARG A 693 -39.05 23.20 -2.82
C ARG A 693 -39.40 22.91 -1.37
N GLY A 694 -38.40 22.65 -0.52
CA GLY A 694 -38.58 22.22 0.87
C GLY A 694 -39.45 20.95 1.00
N ALA A 695 -39.30 20.00 0.06
CA ALA A 695 -40.20 18.86 -0.08
C ALA A 695 -39.49 17.57 -0.51
N ALA A 696 -40.12 16.43 -0.22
CA ALA A 696 -39.72 15.14 -0.76
C ALA A 696 -40.17 14.99 -2.22
N GLU A 697 -39.28 14.52 -3.09
CA GLU A 697 -39.58 14.12 -4.46
C GLU A 697 -39.30 12.62 -4.63
N ALA A 698 -40.27 11.91 -5.19
CA ALA A 698 -40.17 10.48 -5.46
C ALA A 698 -39.89 10.22 -6.94
N PHE A 699 -39.03 9.25 -7.20
CA PHE A 699 -38.60 8.84 -8.52
C PHE A 699 -38.70 7.32 -8.70
N GLU A 700 -39.06 6.87 -9.89
CA GLU A 700 -38.77 5.52 -10.37
C GLU A 700 -37.48 5.61 -11.19
N GLU A 701 -36.41 4.97 -10.71
CA GLU A 701 -35.12 4.89 -11.39
C GLU A 701 -34.94 3.48 -11.98
N ARG A 702 -34.78 3.37 -13.31
CA ARG A 702 -34.20 2.16 -13.93
C ARG A 702 -32.69 2.28 -13.82
N ARG A 703 -32.01 1.24 -13.32
CA ARG A 703 -30.56 1.29 -13.06
C ARG A 703 -29.81 0.14 -13.72
N PHE A 704 -28.49 0.27 -13.77
CA PHE A 704 -27.53 -0.81 -13.94
C PHE A 704 -26.49 -0.69 -12.81
N GLY A 705 -26.67 -1.48 -11.74
CA GLY A 705 -26.00 -1.19 -10.46
C GLY A 705 -26.26 0.25 -10.00
N ALA A 706 -25.21 0.99 -9.68
CA ALA A 706 -25.36 2.39 -9.27
C ALA A 706 -25.71 3.35 -10.43
N ILE A 707 -25.44 2.99 -11.69
CA ILE A 707 -25.70 3.86 -12.86
C ILE A 707 -27.20 4.00 -13.05
N VAL A 708 -27.71 5.23 -12.99
CA VAL A 708 -29.10 5.54 -13.38
C VAL A 708 -29.18 5.57 -14.91
N LEU A 709 -30.07 4.77 -15.48
CA LEU A 709 -30.34 4.71 -16.91
C LEU A 709 -31.47 5.69 -17.29
N GLU A 710 -32.55 5.63 -16.54
CA GLU A 710 -33.78 6.39 -16.71
C GLU A 710 -34.27 6.83 -15.33
N ARG A 711 -34.77 8.06 -15.21
CA ARG A 711 -35.41 8.57 -13.99
C ARG A 711 -36.75 9.21 -14.34
N ARG A 712 -37.83 8.70 -13.77
CA ARG A 712 -39.19 9.23 -13.92
C ARG A 712 -39.69 9.79 -12.59
N SER A 713 -40.14 11.04 -12.57
CA SER A 713 -40.84 11.60 -11.40
C SER A 713 -42.20 10.93 -11.21
N VAL A 714 -42.54 10.60 -9.96
CA VAL A 714 -43.75 9.86 -9.58
C VAL A 714 -44.36 10.46 -8.30
N PRO A 715 -45.68 10.43 -8.10
CA PRO A 715 -46.30 10.97 -6.89
C PRO A 715 -45.77 10.26 -5.63
N VAL A 716 -45.46 11.04 -4.58
CA VAL A 716 -45.06 10.54 -3.26
C VAL A 716 -46.24 9.78 -2.63
N LYS A 717 -46.02 8.54 -2.17
CA LYS A 717 -46.99 7.73 -1.44
C LYS A 717 -46.82 7.98 0.08
N PRO A 718 -47.83 7.70 0.92
CA PRO A 718 -47.69 7.82 2.37
C PRO A 718 -46.48 7.06 2.94
N ALA A 719 -46.23 5.83 2.47
CA ALA A 719 -45.09 5.01 2.88
C ALA A 719 -43.70 5.54 2.45
N ASP A 720 -43.63 6.49 1.51
CA ASP A 720 -42.37 7.12 1.10
C ASP A 720 -41.97 8.29 2.00
N ALA A 721 -42.95 8.89 2.69
CA ALA A 721 -42.74 10.20 3.31
C ALA A 721 -41.73 10.11 4.47
N LEU A 722 -41.84 9.09 5.32
CA LEU A 722 -40.93 8.88 6.45
C LEU A 722 -39.45 8.74 6.00
N PRO A 723 -39.05 7.79 5.12
CA PRO A 723 -37.67 7.71 4.64
C PRO A 723 -37.13 9.02 4.03
N ALA A 724 -37.97 9.76 3.29
CA ALA A 724 -37.57 11.03 2.71
C ALA A 724 -37.34 12.13 3.76
N LEU A 725 -38.13 12.17 4.83
CA LEU A 725 -37.94 13.08 5.96
C LEU A 725 -36.66 12.74 6.75
N LEU A 726 -36.37 11.46 6.99
CA LEU A 726 -35.12 11.06 7.64
C LEU A 726 -33.89 11.42 6.78
N ALA A 727 -33.97 11.23 5.46
CA ALA A 727 -32.93 11.66 4.52
C ALA A 727 -32.70 13.18 4.53
N ALA A 728 -33.77 13.98 4.64
CA ALA A 728 -33.68 15.44 4.74
C ALA A 728 -32.97 15.89 6.04
N VAL A 729 -33.24 15.24 7.17
CA VAL A 729 -32.55 15.49 8.45
C VAL A 729 -31.07 15.10 8.37
N ARG A 730 -30.73 14.00 7.67
CA ARG A 730 -29.32 13.63 7.41
C ARG A 730 -28.58 14.65 6.54
N ALA A 731 -29.23 15.18 5.51
CA ALA A 731 -28.62 16.15 4.61
C ALA A 731 -28.44 17.54 5.25
N ARG A 732 -29.38 17.97 6.10
CA ARG A 732 -29.41 19.31 6.71
C ARG A 732 -28.83 19.38 8.13
N GLY A 733 -28.55 18.24 8.75
CA GLY A 733 -28.15 18.15 10.15
C GLY A 733 -29.34 18.31 11.12
N LEU A 734 -29.07 18.14 12.42
CA LEU A 734 -30.10 18.15 13.45
C LEU A 734 -30.77 19.52 13.63
N ASP A 735 -30.13 20.64 13.25
CA ASP A 735 -30.70 21.98 13.31
C ASP A 735 -31.92 22.18 12.39
N ALA A 736 -32.20 21.23 11.49
CA ALA A 736 -33.46 21.19 10.74
C ALA A 736 -34.68 20.77 11.58
N LEU A 737 -34.49 20.34 12.83
CA LEU A 737 -35.55 19.90 13.75
C LEU A 737 -36.01 21.03 14.68
N PRO A 738 -37.26 20.97 15.22
CA PRO A 738 -37.85 22.02 16.07
C PRO A 738 -37.26 22.04 17.50
N TRP A 739 -35.97 22.34 17.65
CA TRP A 739 -35.28 22.35 18.95
C TRP A 739 -35.78 23.44 19.90
N SER A 740 -36.58 23.03 20.89
CA SER A 740 -36.90 23.86 22.06
C SER A 740 -35.67 24.06 22.96
N GLU A 741 -35.69 25.13 23.74
CA GLU A 741 -34.71 25.37 24.81
C GLU A 741 -34.70 24.27 25.88
N HIS A 742 -35.79 23.53 26.03
CA HIS A 742 -35.86 22.39 26.94
C HIS A 742 -35.20 21.15 26.33
N ALA A 743 -35.44 20.85 25.04
CA ALA A 743 -34.77 19.78 24.31
C ALA A 743 -33.24 19.96 24.28
N ARG A 744 -32.75 21.19 24.03
CA ARG A 744 -31.31 21.51 24.09
C ARG A 744 -30.72 21.23 25.49
N ARG A 745 -31.40 21.65 26.57
CA ARG A 745 -30.95 21.37 27.94
C ARG A 745 -30.95 19.88 28.26
N LEU A 746 -32.03 19.16 27.93
CA LEU A 746 -32.14 17.72 28.16
C LEU A 746 -30.97 16.98 27.50
N ARG A 747 -30.69 17.29 26.24
CA ARG A 747 -29.56 16.76 25.49
C ARG A 747 -28.22 17.03 26.17
N ALA A 748 -27.96 18.28 26.55
CA ALA A 748 -26.71 18.66 27.23
C ALA A 748 -26.54 17.95 28.59
N ARG A 749 -27.62 17.77 29.36
CA ARG A 749 -27.63 16.99 30.61
C ARG A 749 -27.28 15.52 30.35
N MET A 750 -27.85 14.91 29.29
CA MET A 750 -27.57 13.52 28.90
C MET A 750 -26.10 13.33 28.49
N GLN A 751 -25.56 14.22 27.64
CA GLN A 751 -24.13 14.19 27.24
C GLN A 751 -23.22 14.33 28.46
N ALA A 752 -23.48 15.30 29.34
CA ALA A 752 -22.71 15.54 30.55
C ALA A 752 -22.70 14.30 31.47
N LEU A 753 -23.87 13.73 31.79
CA LEU A 753 -23.94 12.58 32.69
C LEU A 753 -23.32 11.31 32.08
N ARG A 754 -23.48 11.08 30.77
CA ARG A 754 -22.80 9.98 30.05
C ARG A 754 -21.26 10.09 30.11
N ALA A 755 -20.73 11.31 30.11
CA ALA A 755 -19.29 11.56 30.27
C ALA A 755 -18.80 11.39 31.72
N TRP A 756 -19.60 11.75 32.72
CA TRP A 756 -19.23 11.67 34.15
C TRP A 756 -19.45 10.28 34.77
N MET A 757 -20.40 9.51 34.20
CA MET A 757 -20.84 8.22 34.71
C MET A 757 -21.12 7.23 33.55
N PRO A 758 -20.09 6.84 32.76
CA PRO A 758 -20.24 5.93 31.61
C PRO A 758 -20.81 4.56 32.01
N GLU A 759 -20.65 4.14 33.27
CA GLU A 759 -21.21 2.90 33.82
C GLU A 759 -22.75 2.86 33.84
N LEU A 760 -23.44 3.99 33.68
CA LEU A 760 -24.91 4.07 33.61
C LEU A 760 -25.52 3.61 32.28
N GLY A 761 -24.69 3.31 31.27
CA GLY A 761 -25.15 2.83 29.96
C GLY A 761 -26.04 3.81 29.20
N LEU A 762 -26.00 5.11 29.54
CA LEU A 762 -26.81 6.16 28.94
C LEU A 762 -26.61 6.22 27.41
N PRO A 763 -27.68 6.43 26.62
CA PRO A 763 -27.60 6.45 25.16
C PRO A 763 -26.69 7.57 24.67
N ASP A 764 -25.98 7.31 23.56
CA ASP A 764 -25.27 8.38 22.88
C ASP A 764 -26.25 9.30 22.16
N VAL A 765 -26.06 10.61 22.39
CA VAL A 765 -26.86 11.70 21.79
C VAL A 765 -25.99 12.83 21.24
N SER A 766 -24.73 12.52 20.86
CA SER A 766 -23.92 13.35 19.96
C SER A 766 -24.59 13.51 18.59
N ASP A 767 -24.17 14.51 17.80
CA ASP A 767 -24.76 14.77 16.47
C ASP A 767 -24.65 13.53 15.57
N ALA A 768 -23.46 12.93 15.53
CA ALA A 768 -23.19 11.71 14.77
C ALA A 768 -24.08 10.53 15.20
N ALA A 769 -24.23 10.30 16.52
CA ALA A 769 -25.05 9.20 17.02
C ALA A 769 -26.55 9.38 16.73
N LEU A 770 -27.08 10.59 16.89
CA LEU A 770 -28.49 10.88 16.60
C LEU A 770 -28.81 10.79 15.10
N LEU A 771 -27.91 11.25 14.23
CA LEU A 771 -28.04 11.15 12.77
C LEU A 771 -27.87 9.72 12.23
N ALA A 772 -27.08 8.89 12.93
CA ALA A 772 -26.93 7.48 12.63
C ALA A 772 -28.15 6.64 13.02
N SER A 773 -28.88 7.03 14.08
CA SER A 773 -29.99 6.25 14.68
C SER A 773 -31.39 6.86 14.50
N LEU A 774 -31.60 7.70 13.48
CA LEU A 774 -32.87 8.42 13.26
C LEU A 774 -34.09 7.48 13.16
N GLU A 775 -33.91 6.29 12.59
CA GLU A 775 -34.92 5.23 12.50
C GLU A 775 -35.40 4.74 13.87
N ASP A 776 -34.55 4.78 14.90
CA ASP A 776 -34.88 4.26 16.24
C ASP A 776 -35.66 5.27 17.08
N TRP A 777 -35.30 6.56 17.01
CA TRP A 777 -35.80 7.58 17.95
C TRP A 777 -36.71 8.64 17.31
N LEU A 778 -36.47 9.03 16.06
CA LEU A 778 -37.21 10.11 15.40
C LEU A 778 -38.32 9.58 14.50
N ALA A 779 -38.09 8.45 13.83
CA ALA A 779 -39.04 7.86 12.89
C ALA A 779 -40.44 7.58 13.49
N PRO A 780 -40.61 7.05 14.72
CA PRO A 780 -41.93 6.85 15.31
C PRO A 780 -42.75 8.12 15.48
N TYR A 781 -42.09 9.29 15.53
CA TYR A 781 -42.73 10.60 15.64
C TYR A 781 -42.99 11.23 14.27
N LEU A 782 -42.28 10.83 13.21
CA LEU A 782 -42.45 11.32 11.84
C LEU A 782 -43.34 10.42 10.96
N ASP A 783 -43.72 9.24 11.42
CA ASP A 783 -44.64 8.36 10.67
C ASP A 783 -45.98 9.06 10.36
N GLY A 784 -46.54 8.74 9.20
CA GLY A 784 -47.72 9.41 8.63
C GLY A 784 -47.54 10.89 8.24
N ARG A 785 -46.46 11.58 8.63
CA ARG A 785 -46.22 13.00 8.28
C ARG A 785 -45.58 13.13 6.89
N HIS A 786 -45.73 14.31 6.28
CA HIS A 786 -45.22 14.60 4.93
C HIS A 786 -44.23 15.78 4.87
N ARG A 787 -43.98 16.45 6.00
CA ARG A 787 -43.10 17.63 6.11
C ARG A 787 -42.43 17.65 7.50
N LEU A 788 -41.24 18.22 7.61
CA LEU A 788 -40.52 18.34 8.89
C LEU A 788 -41.14 19.40 9.83
N ASP A 789 -41.76 20.45 9.27
CA ASP A 789 -42.47 21.49 10.04
C ASP A 789 -43.80 21.02 10.64
N ALA A 790 -44.23 19.79 10.33
CA ALA A 790 -45.36 19.14 10.98
C ALA A 790 -45.00 18.47 12.32
N LEU A 791 -43.72 18.42 12.72
CA LEU A 791 -43.26 17.95 14.03
C LEU A 791 -43.24 19.14 15.02
N ALA A 792 -43.82 18.96 16.20
CA ALA A 792 -43.77 19.96 17.27
C ALA A 792 -42.50 19.84 18.13
N ALA A 793 -42.14 20.92 18.82
CA ALA A 793 -40.93 20.97 19.65
C ALA A 793 -41.05 20.10 20.91
N GLU A 794 -42.27 19.93 21.40
CA GLU A 794 -42.65 19.03 22.50
C GLU A 794 -42.50 17.56 22.09
N GLU A 795 -42.89 17.22 20.85
CA GLU A 795 -42.75 15.87 20.29
C GLU A 795 -41.28 15.50 20.08
N LEU A 796 -40.47 16.43 19.55
CA LEU A 796 -39.01 16.27 19.48
C LEU A 796 -38.39 16.07 20.88
N THR A 797 -38.90 16.77 21.90
CA THR A 797 -38.45 16.57 23.28
C THR A 797 -38.81 15.17 23.76
N GLN A 798 -40.02 14.69 23.51
CA GLN A 798 -40.45 13.32 23.85
C GLN A 798 -39.61 12.25 23.13
N ALA A 799 -39.22 12.48 21.88
CA ALA A 799 -38.36 11.60 21.08
C ALA A 799 -36.94 11.44 21.65
N LEU A 800 -36.44 12.45 22.36
CA LEU A 800 -35.18 12.36 23.10
C LEU A 800 -35.38 11.64 24.45
N VAL A 801 -36.50 11.92 25.14
CA VAL A 801 -36.86 11.27 26.42
C VAL A 801 -37.09 9.77 26.26
N SER A 802 -37.64 9.30 25.12
CA SER A 802 -37.91 7.88 24.86
C SER A 802 -36.66 7.04 24.59
N ARG A 803 -35.48 7.66 24.37
CA ARG A 803 -34.18 6.96 24.36
C ARG A 803 -33.69 6.56 25.77
N LEU A 804 -34.35 7.02 26.84
CA LEU A 804 -34.01 6.72 28.22
C LEU A 804 -35.05 5.80 28.88
N ASP A 805 -34.58 4.77 29.59
CA ASP A 805 -35.46 3.97 30.46
C ASP A 805 -35.93 4.79 31.69
N HIS A 806 -36.76 4.19 32.55
CA HIS A 806 -37.31 4.87 33.73
C HIS A 806 -36.24 5.15 34.80
N ALA A 807 -35.31 4.22 35.04
CA ALA A 807 -34.21 4.38 35.99
C ALA A 807 -33.17 5.38 35.49
N GLN A 808 -32.86 5.37 34.18
CA GLN A 808 -32.00 6.36 33.54
C GLN A 808 -32.56 7.78 33.65
N ARG A 809 -33.86 7.98 33.43
CA ARG A 809 -34.52 9.30 33.62
C ARG A 809 -34.43 9.79 35.06
N HIS A 810 -34.80 8.94 36.02
CA HIS A 810 -34.68 9.29 37.45
C HIS A 810 -33.22 9.60 37.86
N THR A 811 -32.26 8.85 37.33
CA THR A 811 -30.83 9.09 37.57
C THR A 811 -30.35 10.39 36.92
N LEU A 812 -30.86 10.74 35.73
CA LEU A 812 -30.56 12.01 35.06
C LEU A 812 -31.07 13.21 35.87
N ASP A 813 -32.27 13.12 36.46
CA ASP A 813 -32.84 14.18 37.29
C ASP A 813 -32.16 14.31 38.66
N MET A 814 -31.66 13.22 39.25
CA MET A 814 -30.87 13.30 40.49
C MET A 814 -29.41 13.72 40.27
N GLN A 815 -28.73 13.17 39.26
CA GLN A 815 -27.28 13.33 39.09
C GLN A 815 -26.88 14.48 38.17
N ALA A 816 -27.80 14.96 37.32
CA ALA A 816 -27.63 16.17 36.51
C ALA A 816 -28.93 17.01 36.54
N PRO A 817 -29.32 17.59 37.69
CA PRO A 817 -30.58 18.32 37.84
C PRO A 817 -30.65 19.62 37.04
N GLU A 818 -31.86 20.10 36.68
CA GLU A 818 -32.02 21.39 35.99
C GLU A 818 -31.75 22.60 36.90
N SER A 819 -31.88 22.45 38.22
CA SER A 819 -31.57 23.50 39.20
C SER A 819 -31.03 22.93 40.50
N LEU A 820 -30.25 23.74 41.23
CA LEU A 820 -29.85 23.48 42.60
C LEU A 820 -30.53 24.48 43.54
N GLN A 821 -30.91 24.00 44.72
CA GLN A 821 -31.32 24.88 45.81
C GLN A 821 -30.08 25.50 46.45
N VAL A 822 -30.02 26.84 46.49
CA VAL A 822 -28.94 27.57 47.17
C VAL A 822 -29.37 27.95 48.60
N PRO A 823 -28.44 28.27 49.52
CA PRO A 823 -28.75 28.52 50.94
C PRO A 823 -29.84 29.55 51.22
N SER A 824 -30.08 30.51 50.31
CA SER A 824 -31.21 31.45 50.37
C SER A 824 -32.61 30.80 50.22
N GLY A 825 -32.67 29.47 50.07
CA GLY A 825 -33.87 28.69 49.77
C GLY A 825 -34.30 28.75 48.31
N GLN A 826 -33.67 29.60 47.48
CA GLN A 826 -34.01 29.78 46.07
C GLN A 826 -33.53 28.60 45.22
N GLN A 827 -34.30 28.25 44.18
CA GLN A 827 -33.83 27.40 43.10
C GLN A 827 -33.05 28.24 42.07
N ARG A 828 -31.87 27.78 41.68
CA ARG A 828 -31.00 28.42 40.68
C ARG A 828 -30.67 27.39 39.59
N ARG A 829 -31.01 27.73 38.34
CA ARG A 829 -30.85 26.85 37.17
C ARG A 829 -29.36 26.59 36.88
N LEU A 830 -29.04 25.35 36.55
CA LEU A 830 -27.73 24.96 36.03
C LEU A 830 -27.71 25.10 34.50
N GLU A 831 -26.56 25.52 33.98
CA GLU A 831 -26.25 25.57 32.55
C GLU A 831 -25.20 24.48 32.24
N TYR A 832 -25.50 23.62 31.27
CA TYR A 832 -24.68 22.47 30.90
C TYR A 832 -24.09 22.69 29.51
N SER A 833 -22.78 22.48 29.38
CA SER A 833 -22.02 22.61 28.13
C SER A 833 -21.15 21.37 27.94
N GLU A 834 -20.96 20.95 26.69
CA GLU A 834 -20.17 19.75 26.37
C GLU A 834 -18.71 19.92 26.82
N GLY A 835 -18.17 18.88 27.48
CA GLY A 835 -16.79 18.87 28.01
C GLY A 835 -16.52 19.82 29.20
N GLN A 836 -17.53 20.50 29.75
CA GLN A 836 -17.35 21.49 30.82
C GLN A 836 -18.13 21.14 32.11
N SER A 837 -17.61 21.59 33.26
CA SER A 837 -18.35 21.55 34.52
C SER A 837 -19.55 22.50 34.48
N PRO A 838 -20.73 22.11 34.99
CA PRO A 838 -21.96 22.89 34.83
C PRO A 838 -21.88 24.21 35.60
N VAL A 839 -22.49 25.24 35.04
CA VAL A 839 -22.42 26.62 35.53
C VAL A 839 -23.66 26.96 36.35
N LEU A 840 -23.45 27.63 37.50
CA LEU A 840 -24.51 28.17 38.35
C LEU A 840 -24.34 29.69 38.50
N ALA A 841 -25.20 30.44 37.83
CA ALA A 841 -25.28 31.89 37.97
C ALA A 841 -26.09 32.26 39.23
N VAL A 842 -25.41 32.78 40.26
CA VAL A 842 -26.00 33.01 41.59
C VAL A 842 -25.46 34.28 42.24
N LYS A 843 -26.33 35.03 42.94
CA LYS A 843 -25.89 36.24 43.64
C LYS A 843 -25.10 35.87 44.89
N LEU A 844 -23.98 36.54 45.12
CA LEU A 844 -23.02 36.21 46.18
C LEU A 844 -23.67 36.06 47.57
N GLN A 845 -24.59 36.97 47.93
CA GLN A 845 -25.28 36.95 49.23
C GLN A 845 -26.30 35.81 49.43
N GLU A 846 -26.54 35.00 48.39
CA GLU A 846 -27.38 33.79 48.48
C GLU A 846 -26.59 32.53 48.87
N LEU A 847 -25.25 32.61 48.86
CA LEU A 847 -24.34 31.52 49.22
C LEU A 847 -23.74 31.66 50.63
N PHE A 848 -24.07 32.70 51.40
CA PHE A 848 -23.61 32.77 52.80
C PHE A 848 -24.08 31.54 53.59
N GLY A 849 -23.23 31.05 54.48
CA GLY A 849 -23.44 29.77 55.16
C GLY A 849 -23.01 28.52 54.38
N LEU A 850 -22.71 28.62 53.07
CA LEU A 850 -22.20 27.48 52.29
C LEU A 850 -20.67 27.43 52.31
N ALA A 851 -20.14 26.38 52.94
CA ALA A 851 -18.69 26.23 53.16
C ALA A 851 -17.94 25.68 51.94
N ASP A 852 -18.50 24.69 51.25
CA ASP A 852 -17.87 23.95 50.16
C ASP A 852 -18.66 24.09 48.87
N THR A 853 -18.00 23.98 47.71
CA THR A 853 -18.65 24.13 46.40
C THR A 853 -19.68 23.02 46.19
N PRO A 854 -20.90 23.31 45.67
CA PRO A 854 -21.85 22.27 45.29
C PRO A 854 -21.26 21.33 44.23
N CYS A 855 -21.58 20.04 44.32
CA CYS A 855 -21.20 19.04 43.32
C CYS A 855 -22.44 18.32 42.76
N VAL A 856 -22.33 17.86 41.52
CA VAL A 856 -23.28 16.97 40.83
C VAL A 856 -22.57 15.68 40.40
N GLY A 857 -23.26 14.78 39.69
CA GLY A 857 -22.69 13.52 39.20
C GLY A 857 -22.18 12.61 40.32
N GLY A 858 -22.99 12.37 41.35
CA GLY A 858 -22.59 11.59 42.53
C GLY A 858 -21.49 12.24 43.37
N GLY A 859 -21.31 13.56 43.26
CA GLY A 859 -20.22 14.31 43.90
C GLY A 859 -18.94 14.41 43.06
N ARG A 860 -18.88 13.78 41.88
CA ARG A 860 -17.68 13.76 41.01
C ARG A 860 -17.35 15.10 40.38
N VAL A 861 -18.34 15.99 40.19
CA VAL A 861 -18.17 17.22 39.42
C VAL A 861 -18.59 18.44 40.22
N ALA A 862 -17.60 19.26 40.59
CA ALA A 862 -17.83 20.56 41.21
C ALA A 862 -18.51 21.53 40.23
N VAL A 863 -19.47 22.29 40.73
CA VAL A 863 -20.24 23.29 39.96
C VAL A 863 -19.42 24.58 39.81
N THR A 864 -19.37 25.12 38.59
CA THR A 864 -18.74 26.41 38.30
C THR A 864 -19.66 27.55 38.78
N LEU A 865 -19.29 28.21 39.87
CA LEU A 865 -20.06 29.32 40.44
C LEU A 865 -19.75 30.62 39.70
N HIS A 866 -20.73 31.16 38.99
CA HIS A 866 -20.70 32.51 38.45
C HIS A 866 -21.31 33.45 39.49
N LEU A 867 -20.44 34.04 40.33
CA LEU A 867 -20.84 34.87 41.47
C LEU A 867 -21.25 36.26 40.99
N LEU A 868 -22.51 36.62 41.22
CA LEU A 868 -23.12 37.87 40.76
C LEU A 868 -23.34 38.87 41.91
N SER A 869 -23.36 40.15 41.57
CA SER A 869 -23.77 41.24 42.47
C SER A 869 -25.28 41.24 42.72
N PRO A 870 -25.80 42.03 43.68
CA PRO A 870 -27.25 42.16 43.88
C PRO A 870 -28.03 42.56 42.61
N ALA A 871 -27.38 43.33 41.73
CA ALA A 871 -27.88 43.79 40.44
C ALA A 871 -27.58 42.84 39.27
N GLY A 872 -27.13 41.60 39.54
CA GLY A 872 -26.92 40.57 38.53
C GLY A 872 -25.65 40.71 37.67
N ARG A 873 -24.77 41.69 37.96
CA ARG A 873 -23.49 41.83 37.24
C ARG A 873 -22.50 40.77 37.74
N PRO A 874 -21.72 40.11 36.87
CA PRO A 874 -20.64 39.22 37.29
C PRO A 874 -19.63 39.92 38.20
N ILE A 875 -19.09 39.16 39.16
CA ILE A 875 -18.00 39.58 40.06
C ILE A 875 -16.81 38.64 39.87
N GLN A 876 -17.03 37.34 40.03
CA GLN A 876 -15.99 36.32 40.10
C GLN A 876 -16.53 34.99 39.58
N VAL A 877 -15.66 34.20 38.95
CA VAL A 877 -15.91 32.79 38.62
C VAL A 877 -15.06 31.92 39.53
N THR A 878 -15.61 30.86 40.12
CA THR A 878 -14.84 29.91 40.93
C THR A 878 -15.45 28.51 40.95
N GLN A 879 -14.60 27.48 41.07
CA GLN A 879 -14.97 26.12 41.49
C GLN A 879 -14.47 25.82 42.92
N ASP A 880 -13.70 26.73 43.52
CA ASP A 880 -13.24 26.70 44.91
C ASP A 880 -13.95 27.83 45.69
N LEU A 881 -15.15 27.54 46.19
CA LEU A 881 -15.91 28.47 47.03
C LEU A 881 -15.21 28.73 48.36
N LYS A 882 -14.56 27.69 48.90
CA LYS A 882 -13.89 27.69 50.21
C LYS A 882 -12.70 28.66 50.23
N GLY A 883 -11.79 28.52 49.26
CA GLY A 883 -10.66 29.42 49.08
C GLY A 883 -11.05 30.78 48.51
N PHE A 884 -12.18 30.92 47.81
CA PHE A 884 -12.76 32.23 47.51
C PHE A 884 -13.15 32.98 48.78
N TRP A 885 -13.88 32.35 49.72
CA TRP A 885 -14.26 32.98 50.99
C TRP A 885 -13.03 33.38 51.83
N GLN A 886 -11.98 32.56 51.83
CA GLN A 886 -10.75 32.82 52.57
C GLN A 886 -9.87 33.93 51.96
N ARG A 887 -9.73 33.96 50.63
CA ARG A 887 -8.69 34.75 49.94
C ARG A 887 -9.24 35.95 49.17
N THR A 888 -10.36 35.78 48.47
CA THR A 888 -10.86 36.75 47.47
C THR A 888 -12.03 37.58 48.00
N TYR A 889 -12.89 36.99 48.84
CA TYR A 889 -14.05 37.67 49.42
C TYR A 889 -13.69 38.96 50.18
N PRO A 890 -12.59 39.06 50.98
CA PRO A 890 -12.25 40.29 51.70
C PRO A 890 -12.02 41.52 50.81
N GLU A 891 -11.64 41.32 49.54
CA GLU A 891 -11.42 42.40 48.57
C GLU A 891 -12.70 42.76 47.83
N VAL A 892 -13.36 41.75 47.24
CA VAL A 892 -14.69 41.85 46.63
C VAL A 892 -15.68 42.56 47.55
N LYS A 893 -15.63 42.23 48.84
CA LYS A 893 -16.45 42.84 49.88
C LYS A 893 -16.23 44.35 50.04
N LYS A 894 -15.00 44.86 49.92
CA LYS A 894 -14.73 46.31 50.04
C LYS A 894 -15.44 47.06 48.92
N GLU A 895 -15.35 46.55 47.69
CA GLU A 895 -16.04 47.09 46.53
C GLU A 895 -17.57 47.02 46.68
N LEU A 896 -18.11 45.88 47.10
CA LEU A 896 -19.55 45.68 47.28
C LEU A 896 -20.13 46.49 48.45
N LYS A 897 -19.39 46.69 49.56
CA LYS A 897 -19.80 47.60 50.64
C LYS A 897 -19.95 49.04 50.10
N GLY A 898 -19.06 49.49 49.21
CA GLY A 898 -19.14 50.80 48.56
C GLY A 898 -20.28 50.92 47.54
N ARG A 899 -20.42 49.95 46.63
CA ARG A 899 -21.42 49.98 45.54
C ARG A 899 -22.84 49.61 45.98
N TYR A 900 -22.99 48.79 47.02
CA TYR A 900 -24.28 48.24 47.48
C TYR A 900 -24.45 48.31 49.02
N PRO A 901 -24.39 49.50 49.64
CA PRO A 901 -24.38 49.65 51.11
C PRO A 901 -25.66 49.22 51.83
N ARG A 902 -26.76 48.96 51.09
CA ARG A 902 -28.05 48.46 51.64
C ARG A 902 -28.14 46.92 51.73
N HIS A 903 -27.09 46.21 51.32
CA HIS A 903 -27.00 44.75 51.40
C HIS A 903 -26.08 44.31 52.55
N PRO A 904 -26.36 43.17 53.21
CA PRO A 904 -25.49 42.65 54.25
C PRO A 904 -24.20 42.08 53.63
N TRP A 905 -23.07 42.67 53.99
CA TRP A 905 -21.73 42.21 53.62
C TRP A 905 -20.96 41.83 54.89
N PRO A 906 -21.20 40.62 55.43
CA PRO A 906 -20.72 40.19 56.74
C PRO A 906 -19.20 40.06 56.79
N ASP A 907 -18.62 40.20 57.98
CA ASP A 907 -17.19 40.00 58.25
C ASP A 907 -16.84 38.51 58.43
N ASP A 908 -17.82 37.69 58.78
CA ASP A 908 -17.81 36.23 58.65
C ASP A 908 -18.90 35.79 57.64
N PRO A 909 -18.55 35.30 56.42
CA PRO A 909 -19.52 34.77 55.46
C PRO A 909 -19.99 33.33 55.76
N TRP A 910 -19.34 32.62 56.69
CA TRP A 910 -19.59 31.21 57.01
C TRP A 910 -20.74 31.03 58.01
N THR A 911 -20.98 31.98 58.90
CA THR A 911 -22.12 31.97 59.84
C THR A 911 -23.25 32.92 59.46
N ALA A 912 -23.05 33.77 58.45
CA ALA A 912 -24.03 34.78 58.05
C ALA A 912 -25.27 34.18 57.37
N THR A 913 -26.45 34.70 57.72
CA THR A 913 -27.73 34.27 57.15
C THR A 913 -27.81 34.63 55.65
N PRO A 914 -27.99 33.66 54.74
CA PRO A 914 -28.15 33.94 53.31
C PRO A 914 -29.46 34.67 53.03
N THR A 915 -29.46 35.57 52.04
CA THR A 915 -30.67 36.34 51.68
C THR A 915 -30.70 36.74 50.21
N HIS A 916 -31.81 36.50 49.53
CA HIS A 916 -32.08 37.05 48.20
C HIS A 916 -32.50 38.54 48.24
N ARG A 917 -32.95 39.04 49.40
CA ARG A 917 -33.52 40.38 49.59
C ARG A 917 -32.52 41.37 50.20
N ALA A 918 -32.66 42.64 49.85
CA ALA A 918 -32.06 43.74 50.62
C ALA A 918 -32.68 43.84 52.02
N LYS A 919 -31.96 44.39 53.00
CA LYS A 919 -32.42 44.45 54.39
C LYS A 919 -33.63 45.40 54.50
N PRO A 920 -34.77 44.98 55.09
CA PRO A 920 -35.91 45.89 55.32
C PRO A 920 -35.52 47.04 56.25
N ARG A 921 -36.20 48.19 56.13
CA ARG A 921 -36.16 49.23 57.18
C ARG A 921 -36.68 48.63 58.48
N GLY A 922 -35.93 48.80 59.57
CA GLY A 922 -36.43 48.50 60.91
C GLY A 922 -37.60 49.41 61.26
N ARG A 923 -38.57 48.88 62.02
CA ARG A 923 -39.50 49.73 62.77
C ARG A 923 -38.77 50.24 64.02
N HIS A 924 -38.71 51.55 64.15
CA HIS A 924 -38.88 52.22 65.44
C HIS A 924 -40.33 52.71 65.49
#